data_AF-A0A5D0HQR4-F1
#
_entry.id   AF-A0A5D0HQR4-F1
#
_cell.length_a   1.000
_cell.length_b   1.000
_cell.length_c   1.000
_cell.angle_alpha   90.00
_cell.angle_beta   90.00
_cell.angle_gamma   90.00
#
_symmetry.space_group_name_H-M   'P 1'
#
loop_
_entity.id
_entity.type
_entity.pdbx_description
1 polymer ?
#
loop_
_entity_poly.entity_id
_entity_poly.type
_entity_poly.pdbx_seq_one_letter_code
_entity_poly.pdbx_strand_id
1 'polypeptide(L)'
;MKLIKRTGILLGCVLGLWNCKVSGQSFTTSGNGIRQSVIATVKGKSVMYISELDGAVSAYTTKGQELWRNPSDNPAVMYEIEAADITNDGNDELLAASANGTIYCWNHKGKLLWKYSPEHKVRFSEVAVVKNSGKIQVFAGGNDYKLYELNAQGELASTTKIKGVVRKIEAGNFIDKDKQSLFLMTYVHDKFRWEFFGFVDPDSKEKIKKLSTKDAPLKEMSKIMMTDFDVSDIDKNGKDDILIFGDVSWKPMFIVLDGDFGVVASHSGSKKDIQRYAHSQGASLLPVKDQIVMRTGSLLYLCDLNGNLIEKVGTKYKDDTYSELAFDKRNKTLFAAGDLGGGNAVYPYNLNNEKWFNTTHEKIGRYKEVQDNLKDLYADALRFKMPDYQKKSDKPWMMITKHTLPKDVKRLNGNAIVFIDNKGTWSENTNRDDLVAKMGKVALKKDRRKKYNLTREEIVAKAKSFEDKNEPFVIWAGHGNDPFYTRIETLEAILKVAPNTCYGFIYAEMDNVKDPRVVHFVEEYVPRLAKAIRVNNKAKLYFRYKNMFWALTNKLSPWKELFFSGEFNDILVPASEDTSSRTQDVNLAGRVGMLSGGYIDDFAMRLIDDNPTGWRPLSPGGQRTISPYLRQGTLMASYGARVAINFDGIFLEEPGMEVLYALMKSGVLPLVEKEDIQSIGSWHLIQNADEHLIHSVDTHHNMNQYKADDDNAVFSVAQMHWAGASVPEHDYSKIALGVDYRWTNYMPKIPNGMTPIAPVELSKALDSKHVGYTISDGKHGIIDNKKVEAKVFGKEMKSVVNQGAEKLQILVEGASWSAIRLDDNHTRLILIDPGYLDPQERNVVVKFQNRKPKQVTDILKKEELPISKESIQLKVPAGSMRFIDVAY
;
A
#
# COMPACT_ATOMS: atom_id res chain seq x y z
N MET A 1 -62.90 50.66 49.06
CA MET A 1 -61.55 50.11 49.30
C MET A 1 -61.18 49.22 48.11
N LYS A 2 -60.26 49.73 47.27
CA LYS A 2 -59.41 49.18 46.18
C LYS A 2 -59.98 48.11 45.20
N LEU A 3 -60.22 48.37 43.90
CA LEU A 3 -59.38 48.78 42.72
C LEU A 3 -58.98 47.55 41.84
N ILE A 4 -59.55 47.36 40.62
CA ILE A 4 -59.14 47.84 39.25
C ILE A 4 -58.12 46.88 38.55
N LYS A 5 -58.55 46.08 37.53
CA LYS A 5 -58.48 46.18 36.02
C LYS A 5 -57.36 45.31 35.39
N ARG A 6 -57.69 44.36 34.48
CA ARG A 6 -57.61 44.39 32.98
C ARG A 6 -56.17 44.64 32.45
N THR A 7 -55.57 43.97 31.46
CA THR A 7 -56.07 43.37 30.19
C THR A 7 -54.91 42.68 29.43
N GLY A 8 -55.20 41.61 28.67
CA GLY A 8 -54.72 41.36 27.30
C GLY A 8 -53.27 40.95 27.01
N ILE A 9 -53.05 39.73 26.50
CA ILE A 9 -51.93 39.41 25.59
C ILE A 9 -52.48 38.63 24.38
N LEU A 10 -52.17 39.17 23.20
CA LEU A 10 -52.49 38.67 21.87
C LEU A 10 -51.90 37.27 21.61
N LEU A 11 -52.69 36.41 20.97
CA LEU A 11 -52.22 35.26 20.20
C LEU A 11 -51.36 35.75 19.01
N GLY A 12 -50.08 35.40 18.99
CA GLY A 12 -49.23 35.47 17.82
C GLY A 12 -48.95 34.07 17.30
N CYS A 13 -49.60 33.68 16.20
CA CYS A 13 -49.25 32.49 15.43
C CYS A 13 -47.85 32.68 14.82
N VAL A 14 -46.83 32.04 15.40
CA VAL A 14 -45.55 31.85 14.73
C VAL A 14 -45.60 30.49 14.04
N LEU A 15 -45.88 30.53 12.74
CA LEU A 15 -45.61 29.43 11.82
C LEU A 15 -44.09 29.21 11.81
N GLY A 16 -43.63 28.27 12.64
CA GLY A 16 -42.28 27.72 12.54
C GLY A 16 -42.15 26.96 11.23
N LEU A 17 -41.67 27.64 10.19
CA LEU A 17 -41.11 26.99 9.01
C LEU A 17 -39.90 26.17 9.44
N TRP A 18 -40.14 24.90 9.77
CA TRP A 18 -39.09 23.89 9.77
C TRP A 18 -38.62 23.74 8.33
N ASN A 19 -37.57 24.48 7.98
CA ASN A 19 -36.75 24.18 6.82
C ASN A 19 -36.19 22.77 7.00
N CYS A 20 -36.89 21.77 6.48
CA CYS A 20 -36.31 20.47 6.18
C CYS A 20 -35.16 20.71 5.21
N LYS A 21 -33.94 20.82 5.75
CA LYS A 21 -32.71 20.62 4.97
C LYS A 21 -32.73 19.17 4.51
N VAL A 22 -33.27 18.92 3.32
CA VAL A 22 -33.02 17.66 2.61
C VAL A 22 -31.59 17.76 2.07
N SER A 23 -30.60 17.53 2.94
CA SER A 23 -29.32 17.00 2.47
C SER A 23 -29.59 15.59 1.95
N GLY A 24 -29.04 15.23 0.79
CA GLY A 24 -29.02 13.82 0.39
C GLY A 24 -28.43 13.00 1.55
N GLN A 25 -29.07 11.89 1.89
CA GLN A 25 -28.58 11.02 2.95
C GLN A 25 -27.33 10.28 2.45
N SER A 26 -26.21 10.37 3.19
CA SER A 26 -25.03 9.53 2.94
C SER A 26 -25.43 8.05 2.99
N PHE A 27 -24.77 7.20 2.21
CA PHE A 27 -25.08 5.77 2.18
C PHE A 27 -23.82 4.90 2.14
N THR A 28 -23.99 3.61 2.43
CA THR A 28 -22.92 2.62 2.42
C THR A 28 -23.17 1.61 1.31
N THR A 29 -22.09 1.15 0.68
CA THR A 29 -22.12 0.03 -0.26
C THR A 29 -21.92 -1.29 0.48
N SER A 30 -22.33 -2.41 -0.13
CA SER A 30 -22.04 -3.76 0.33
C SER A 30 -20.58 -4.18 0.09
N GLY A 31 -19.87 -3.45 -0.77
CA GLY A 31 -18.47 -3.64 -1.12
C GLY A 31 -17.47 -3.13 -0.07
N ASN A 32 -16.17 -3.34 -0.35
CA ASN A 32 -15.08 -2.93 0.52
C ASN A 32 -14.00 -2.18 -0.25
N GLY A 33 -13.49 -1.07 0.30
CA GLY A 33 -12.42 -0.31 -0.34
C GLY A 33 -12.82 0.21 -1.72
N ILE A 34 -13.77 1.15 -1.74
CA ILE A 34 -14.17 1.85 -2.98
C ILE A 34 -12.91 2.47 -3.59
N ARG A 35 -12.73 2.23 -4.89
CA ARG A 35 -11.58 2.73 -5.64
C ARG A 35 -11.98 3.84 -6.59
N GLN A 36 -13.00 3.61 -7.41
CA GLN A 36 -13.56 4.61 -8.33
C GLN A 36 -15.08 4.57 -8.31
N SER A 37 -15.68 5.66 -8.74
CA SER A 37 -17.11 5.78 -8.98
C SER A 37 -17.37 6.72 -10.14
N VAL A 38 -18.38 6.41 -10.95
CA VAL A 38 -18.79 7.21 -12.11
C VAL A 38 -20.31 7.33 -12.16
N ILE A 39 -20.81 8.47 -12.62
CA ILE A 39 -22.24 8.71 -12.78
C ILE A 39 -22.68 8.27 -14.18
N ALA A 40 -23.66 7.38 -14.20
CA ALA A 40 -24.29 6.82 -15.40
C ALA A 40 -25.73 7.33 -15.54
N THR A 41 -26.26 7.32 -16.76
CA THR A 41 -27.68 7.49 -17.07
C THR A 41 -28.32 6.14 -17.37
N VAL A 42 -29.33 5.76 -16.59
CA VAL A 42 -30.14 4.56 -16.82
C VAL A 42 -31.60 4.97 -16.80
N LYS A 43 -32.32 4.73 -17.90
CA LYS A 43 -33.75 5.10 -18.07
C LYS A 43 -34.01 6.57 -17.71
N GLY A 44 -33.12 7.46 -18.14
CA GLY A 44 -33.20 8.90 -17.85
C GLY A 44 -32.91 9.32 -16.40
N LYS A 45 -32.46 8.40 -15.54
CA LYS A 45 -32.12 8.66 -14.13
C LYS A 45 -30.62 8.49 -13.89
N SER A 46 -30.08 9.23 -12.93
CA SER A 46 -28.68 9.06 -12.52
C SER A 46 -28.53 7.80 -11.68
N VAL A 47 -27.54 6.99 -12.01
CA VAL A 47 -27.07 5.79 -11.31
C VAL A 47 -25.58 5.97 -11.06
N MET A 48 -25.07 5.40 -9.97
CA MET A 48 -23.65 5.39 -9.68
C MET A 48 -23.10 3.99 -9.91
N TYR A 49 -22.12 3.86 -10.79
CA TYR A 49 -21.28 2.66 -10.87
C TYR A 49 -20.07 2.85 -9.97
N ILE A 50 -19.68 1.77 -9.29
CA ILE A 50 -18.61 1.77 -8.30
C ILE A 50 -17.69 0.58 -8.57
N SER A 51 -16.38 0.80 -8.53
CA SER A 51 -15.37 -0.25 -8.48
C SER A 51 -14.72 -0.35 -7.10
N GLU A 52 -14.35 -1.57 -6.74
CA GLU A 52 -13.63 -1.91 -5.51
C GLU A 52 -12.18 -2.26 -5.83
N LEU A 53 -11.31 -2.22 -4.81
CA LEU A 53 -9.88 -2.48 -4.99
C LEU A 53 -9.56 -3.88 -5.56
N ASP A 54 -10.37 -4.89 -5.24
CA ASP A 54 -10.20 -6.28 -5.67
C ASP A 54 -10.74 -6.56 -7.09
N GLY A 55 -11.34 -5.55 -7.72
CA GLY A 55 -11.93 -5.64 -9.05
C GLY A 55 -13.43 -5.91 -9.08
N ALA A 56 -14.11 -6.02 -7.92
CA ALA A 56 -15.56 -6.08 -7.90
C ALA A 56 -16.17 -4.76 -8.40
N VAL A 57 -17.37 -4.87 -9.00
CA VAL A 57 -18.13 -3.72 -9.49
C VAL A 57 -19.58 -3.79 -9.04
N SER A 58 -20.20 -2.63 -8.85
CA SER A 58 -21.59 -2.55 -8.39
C SER A 58 -22.29 -1.31 -8.92
N ALA A 59 -23.62 -1.32 -8.85
CA ALA A 59 -24.46 -0.18 -9.20
C ALA A 59 -25.42 0.17 -8.07
N TYR A 60 -25.56 1.46 -7.82
CA TYR A 60 -26.47 2.01 -6.83
C TYR A 60 -27.28 3.14 -7.45
N THR A 61 -28.50 3.32 -6.96
CA THR A 61 -29.16 4.62 -7.13
C THR A 61 -28.36 5.70 -6.39
N THR A 62 -28.52 6.96 -6.78
CA THR A 62 -27.90 8.11 -6.08
C THR A 62 -28.43 8.34 -4.65
N LYS A 63 -29.37 7.50 -4.19
CA LYS A 63 -29.92 7.46 -2.84
C LYS A 63 -29.46 6.23 -2.03
N GLY A 64 -28.57 5.40 -2.59
CA GLY A 64 -27.96 4.28 -1.87
C GLY A 64 -28.68 2.94 -1.95
N GLN A 65 -29.75 2.81 -2.75
CA GLN A 65 -30.32 1.50 -3.05
C GLN A 65 -29.40 0.74 -4.02
N GLU A 66 -28.90 -0.44 -3.60
CA GLU A 66 -28.18 -1.36 -4.47
C GLU A 66 -29.09 -1.86 -5.60
N LEU A 67 -28.59 -1.78 -6.83
CA LEU A 67 -29.26 -2.30 -8.03
C LEU A 67 -28.71 -3.67 -8.42
N TRP A 68 -27.38 -3.82 -8.37
CA TRP A 68 -26.68 -5.09 -8.59
C TRP A 68 -25.24 -4.99 -8.09
N ARG A 69 -24.62 -6.14 -7.87
CA ARG A 69 -23.19 -6.28 -7.58
C ARG A 69 -22.62 -7.51 -8.29
N ASN A 70 -21.45 -7.34 -8.89
CA ASN A 70 -20.65 -8.41 -9.48
C ASN A 70 -19.30 -8.51 -8.73
N PRO A 71 -19.06 -9.61 -7.99
CA PRO A 71 -17.75 -9.85 -7.40
C PRO A 71 -16.68 -10.11 -8.47
N SER A 72 -15.42 -9.98 -8.09
CA SER A 72 -14.29 -10.28 -8.97
C SER A 72 -14.05 -11.79 -9.08
N ASP A 73 -14.06 -12.33 -10.30
CA ASP A 73 -13.73 -13.73 -10.57
C ASP A 73 -12.21 -13.99 -10.59
N ASN A 74 -11.42 -12.97 -10.92
CA ASN A 74 -9.96 -13.00 -10.97
C ASN A 74 -9.41 -11.70 -10.36
N PRO A 75 -9.21 -11.67 -9.03
CA PRO A 75 -8.88 -10.45 -8.30
C PRO A 75 -7.63 -9.75 -8.83
N ALA A 76 -7.78 -8.46 -9.08
CA ALA A 76 -6.73 -7.55 -9.50
C ALA A 76 -7.23 -6.11 -9.33
N VAL A 77 -6.33 -5.15 -9.34
CA VAL A 77 -6.72 -3.73 -9.23
C VAL A 77 -7.59 -3.33 -10.43
N MET A 78 -8.74 -2.73 -10.16
CA MET A 78 -9.50 -1.99 -11.17
C MET A 78 -8.87 -0.63 -11.38
N TYR A 79 -8.41 -0.33 -12.60
CA TYR A 79 -7.69 0.91 -12.86
C TYR A 79 -8.57 2.03 -13.38
N GLU A 80 -9.54 1.70 -14.23
CA GLU A 80 -10.46 2.66 -14.80
C GLU A 80 -11.86 2.04 -14.93
N ILE A 81 -12.89 2.86 -14.72
CA ILE A 81 -14.28 2.53 -15.06
C ILE A 81 -14.90 3.68 -15.86
N GLU A 82 -15.69 3.33 -16.86
CA GLU A 82 -16.32 4.29 -17.76
C GLU A 82 -17.80 3.97 -17.93
N ALA A 83 -18.65 5.00 -17.95
CA ALA A 83 -20.09 4.87 -18.16
C ALA A 83 -20.48 5.39 -19.55
N ALA A 84 -20.89 4.51 -20.45
CA ALA A 84 -21.29 4.90 -21.80
C ALA A 84 -22.34 3.98 -22.40
N ASP A 85 -23.37 4.54 -23.03
CA ASP A 85 -24.34 3.78 -23.84
C ASP A 85 -23.69 3.24 -25.12
N ILE A 86 -23.13 2.04 -25.07
CA ILE A 86 -22.46 1.42 -26.23
C ILE A 86 -23.43 0.56 -27.04
N THR A 87 -24.59 0.26 -26.48
CA THR A 87 -25.66 -0.51 -27.15
C THR A 87 -26.68 0.37 -27.87
N ASN A 88 -26.60 1.69 -27.71
CA ASN A 88 -27.56 2.70 -28.18
C ASN A 88 -28.99 2.42 -27.70
N ASP A 89 -29.15 1.91 -26.47
CA ASP A 89 -30.45 1.58 -25.87
C ASP A 89 -30.96 2.67 -24.90
N GLY A 90 -30.21 3.76 -24.75
CA GLY A 90 -30.49 4.88 -23.84
C GLY A 90 -30.09 4.61 -22.38
N ASN A 91 -29.38 3.53 -22.10
CA ASN A 91 -28.80 3.22 -20.81
C ASN A 91 -27.28 3.09 -20.94
N ASP A 92 -26.54 3.73 -20.04
CA ASP A 92 -25.10 3.60 -20.02
C ASP A 92 -24.68 2.21 -19.51
N GLU A 93 -23.85 1.52 -20.28
CA GLU A 93 -23.11 0.34 -19.84
C GLU A 93 -21.95 0.76 -18.92
N LEU A 94 -21.50 -0.17 -18.09
CA LEU A 94 -20.24 -0.05 -17.34
C LEU A 94 -19.13 -0.75 -18.12
N LEU A 95 -18.13 -0.01 -18.57
CA LEU A 95 -16.86 -0.53 -19.05
C LEU A 95 -15.81 -0.46 -17.95
N ALA A 96 -14.88 -1.42 -17.92
CA ALA A 96 -13.84 -1.42 -16.90
C ALA A 96 -12.51 -1.98 -17.41
N ALA A 97 -11.40 -1.31 -17.06
CA ALA A 97 -10.04 -1.73 -17.35
C ALA A 97 -9.41 -2.38 -16.10
N SER A 98 -9.24 -3.70 -16.14
CA SER A 98 -8.69 -4.45 -15.02
C SER A 98 -7.22 -4.82 -15.22
N ALA A 99 -6.47 -4.75 -14.12
CA ALA A 99 -5.09 -5.22 -14.05
C ALA A 99 -4.94 -6.74 -14.24
N ASN A 100 -6.03 -7.52 -14.21
CA ASN A 100 -6.00 -8.95 -14.55
C ASN A 100 -5.80 -9.21 -16.07
N GLY A 101 -5.76 -8.17 -16.89
CA GLY A 101 -5.57 -8.27 -18.34
C GLY A 101 -6.87 -8.39 -19.12
N THR A 102 -7.97 -7.91 -18.55
CA THR A 102 -9.28 -7.96 -19.17
C THR A 102 -9.95 -6.59 -19.20
N ILE A 103 -10.58 -6.26 -20.33
CA ILE A 103 -11.59 -5.21 -20.42
C ILE A 103 -12.96 -5.86 -20.30
N TYR A 104 -13.80 -5.35 -19.41
CA TYR A 104 -15.14 -5.87 -19.16
C TYR A 104 -16.20 -4.87 -19.61
N CYS A 105 -17.37 -5.37 -20.00
CA CYS A 105 -18.56 -4.57 -20.18
C CYS A 105 -19.79 -5.24 -19.56
N TRP A 106 -20.48 -4.54 -18.67
CA TRP A 106 -21.76 -4.94 -18.09
C TRP A 106 -22.86 -3.97 -18.51
N ASN A 107 -24.06 -4.50 -18.74
CA ASN A 107 -25.23 -3.66 -18.94
C ASN A 107 -25.74 -3.05 -17.62
N HIS A 108 -26.71 -2.15 -17.73
CA HIS A 108 -27.33 -1.48 -16.59
C HIS A 108 -28.01 -2.41 -15.56
N LYS A 109 -28.19 -3.69 -15.87
CA LYS A 109 -28.75 -4.73 -14.97
C LYS A 109 -27.66 -5.61 -14.33
N GLY A 110 -26.39 -5.31 -14.58
CA GLY A 110 -25.25 -6.08 -14.06
C GLY A 110 -24.95 -7.35 -14.84
N LYS A 111 -25.61 -7.60 -15.99
CA LYS A 111 -25.28 -8.75 -16.85
C LYS A 111 -24.04 -8.41 -17.68
N LEU A 112 -23.02 -9.26 -17.59
CA LEU A 112 -21.85 -9.18 -18.46
C LEU A 112 -22.28 -9.35 -19.92
N LEU A 113 -21.98 -8.34 -20.75
CA LEU A 113 -22.24 -8.38 -22.19
C LEU A 113 -21.08 -9.05 -22.92
N TRP A 114 -19.86 -8.62 -22.63
CA TRP A 114 -18.64 -9.15 -23.21
C TRP A 114 -17.43 -8.86 -22.31
N LYS A 115 -16.33 -9.56 -22.58
CA LYS A 115 -15.01 -9.28 -22.03
C LYS A 115 -13.94 -9.55 -23.08
N TYR A 116 -12.85 -8.79 -23.04
CA TYR A 116 -11.73 -8.92 -23.97
C TYR A 116 -10.40 -9.08 -23.24
N SER A 117 -9.62 -10.07 -23.66
CA SER A 117 -8.23 -10.29 -23.26
C SER A 117 -7.41 -10.74 -24.48
N PRO A 118 -6.21 -10.19 -24.70
CA PRO A 118 -5.30 -10.71 -25.71
C PRO A 118 -4.71 -12.07 -25.29
N GLU A 119 -4.07 -12.78 -26.23
CA GLU A 119 -3.50 -14.12 -25.99
C GLU A 119 -2.31 -14.11 -25.01
N HIS A 120 -1.59 -12.99 -24.93
CA HIS A 120 -0.47 -12.79 -24.02
C HIS A 120 -0.91 -12.02 -22.77
N LYS A 121 -0.19 -12.19 -21.65
CA LYS A 121 -0.51 -11.44 -20.42
C LYS A 121 -0.32 -9.94 -20.64
N VAL A 122 -1.31 -9.17 -20.23
CA VAL A 122 -1.30 -7.70 -20.24
C VAL A 122 -1.87 -7.21 -18.91
N ARG A 123 -1.48 -6.02 -18.48
CA ARG A 123 -2.18 -5.28 -17.43
C ARG A 123 -2.78 -4.03 -18.07
N PHE A 124 -4.10 -4.00 -18.21
CA PHE A 124 -4.80 -2.81 -18.71
C PHE A 124 -4.81 -1.72 -17.64
N SER A 125 -4.66 -0.47 -18.07
CA SER A 125 -4.78 0.72 -17.23
C SER A 125 -6.07 1.49 -17.51
N GLU A 126 -6.47 1.56 -18.78
CA GLU A 126 -7.38 2.61 -19.23
C GLU A 126 -8.34 2.05 -20.28
N VAL A 127 -9.55 2.60 -20.29
CA VAL A 127 -10.58 2.38 -21.31
C VAL A 127 -11.27 3.72 -21.59
N ALA A 128 -11.57 3.98 -22.86
CA ALA A 128 -12.34 5.16 -23.28
C ALA A 128 -13.29 4.80 -24.42
N VAL A 129 -14.41 5.50 -24.54
CA VAL A 129 -15.42 5.26 -25.58
C VAL A 129 -15.55 6.47 -26.48
N VAL A 130 -15.31 6.26 -27.79
CA VAL A 130 -15.52 7.26 -28.83
C VAL A 130 -16.84 6.96 -29.56
N LYS A 131 -17.65 7.99 -29.76
CA LYS A 131 -18.92 7.96 -30.47
C LYS A 131 -18.92 9.03 -31.56
N ASN A 132 -18.57 8.63 -32.79
CA ASN A 132 -18.56 9.52 -33.95
C ASN A 132 -19.57 9.04 -34.99
N SER A 133 -20.51 9.90 -35.40
CA SER A 133 -21.50 9.59 -36.44
C SER A 133 -22.24 8.26 -36.24
N GLY A 134 -22.56 7.91 -34.99
CA GLY A 134 -23.23 6.66 -34.60
C GLY A 134 -22.32 5.43 -34.51
N LYS A 135 -21.04 5.53 -34.90
CA LYS A 135 -20.03 4.48 -34.71
C LYS A 135 -19.51 4.53 -33.27
N ILE A 136 -19.58 3.40 -32.57
CA ILE A 136 -19.01 3.20 -31.24
C ILE A 136 -17.65 2.51 -31.38
N GLN A 137 -16.62 3.10 -30.79
CA GLN A 137 -15.27 2.54 -30.72
C GLN A 137 -14.80 2.57 -29.27
N VAL A 138 -14.40 1.41 -28.75
CA VAL A 138 -13.86 1.30 -27.39
C VAL A 138 -12.35 1.19 -27.50
N PHE A 139 -11.62 2.11 -26.90
CA PHE A 139 -10.17 2.11 -26.88
C PHE A 139 -9.65 1.65 -25.52
N ALA A 140 -8.65 0.78 -25.52
CA ALA A 140 -8.05 0.27 -24.30
C ALA A 140 -6.54 0.18 -24.40
N GLY A 141 -5.86 0.33 -23.27
CA GLY A 141 -4.40 0.38 -23.25
C GLY A 141 -3.79 -0.02 -21.92
N GLY A 142 -2.59 -0.60 -21.98
CA GLY A 142 -1.92 -1.17 -20.82
C GLY A 142 -0.40 -1.00 -20.85
N ASN A 143 0.30 -2.00 -20.31
CA ASN A 143 1.75 -2.03 -20.22
C ASN A 143 2.48 -2.59 -21.46
N ASP A 144 1.77 -3.17 -22.41
CA ASP A 144 2.33 -3.94 -23.52
C ASP A 144 2.59 -3.14 -24.81
N TYR A 145 2.63 -1.81 -24.69
CA TYR A 145 2.91 -0.87 -25.79
C TYR A 145 1.93 -0.95 -26.96
N LYS A 146 0.67 -1.31 -26.67
CA LYS A 146 -0.42 -1.37 -27.64
C LYS A 146 -1.61 -0.52 -27.21
N LEU A 147 -2.23 0.12 -28.20
CA LEU A 147 -3.57 0.70 -28.11
C LEU A 147 -4.51 -0.24 -28.87
N TYR A 148 -5.46 -0.82 -28.14
CA TYR A 148 -6.47 -1.72 -28.67
C TYR A 148 -7.72 -0.91 -29.04
N GLU A 149 -8.36 -1.29 -30.14
CA GLU A 149 -9.68 -0.81 -30.52
C GLU A 149 -10.63 -1.99 -30.59
N LEU A 150 -11.72 -1.93 -29.82
CA LEU A 150 -12.81 -2.89 -29.84
C LEU A 150 -14.07 -2.23 -30.42
N ASN A 151 -14.92 -3.03 -31.07
CA ASN A 151 -16.27 -2.59 -31.45
C ASN A 151 -17.24 -2.64 -30.25
N ALA A 152 -18.50 -2.25 -30.46
CA ALA A 152 -19.54 -2.27 -29.42
C ALA A 152 -19.82 -3.67 -28.85
N GLN A 153 -19.46 -4.73 -29.58
CA GLN A 153 -19.62 -6.13 -29.18
C GLN A 153 -18.38 -6.68 -28.44
N GLY A 154 -17.34 -5.85 -28.24
CA GLY A 154 -16.11 -6.24 -27.56
C GLY A 154 -15.13 -7.00 -28.45
N GLU A 155 -15.36 -7.06 -29.77
CA GLU A 155 -14.47 -7.74 -30.71
C GLU A 155 -13.33 -6.81 -31.12
N LEU A 156 -12.11 -7.36 -31.23
CA LEU A 156 -10.93 -6.61 -31.64
C LEU A 156 -11.05 -6.15 -33.09
N ALA A 157 -11.12 -4.83 -33.29
CA ALA A 157 -11.15 -4.19 -34.61
C ALA A 157 -9.73 -3.86 -35.11
N SER A 158 -8.87 -3.35 -34.24
CA SER A 158 -7.48 -3.04 -34.59
C SER A 158 -6.54 -2.98 -33.39
N THR A 159 -5.23 -2.99 -33.66
CA THR A 159 -4.19 -2.76 -32.66
C THR A 159 -3.14 -1.81 -33.22
N THR A 160 -2.89 -0.73 -32.50
CA THR A 160 -1.89 0.28 -32.87
C THR A 160 -0.71 0.20 -31.92
N LYS A 161 0.51 0.09 -32.47
CA LYS A 161 1.73 0.15 -31.66
C LYS A 161 1.94 1.57 -31.13
N ILE A 162 2.13 1.70 -29.83
CA ILE A 162 2.43 2.95 -29.14
C ILE A 162 3.81 2.86 -28.47
N LYS A 163 4.24 3.96 -27.86
CA LYS A 163 5.48 3.99 -27.06
C LYS A 163 5.13 4.30 -25.62
N GLY A 164 5.74 3.60 -24.67
CA GLY A 164 5.50 3.80 -23.25
C GLY A 164 4.24 3.09 -22.74
N VAL A 165 4.15 2.94 -21.41
CA VAL A 165 3.00 2.31 -20.74
C VAL A 165 1.84 3.30 -20.68
N VAL A 166 0.63 2.87 -21.05
CA VAL A 166 -0.56 3.73 -21.03
C VAL A 166 -0.88 4.19 -19.61
N ARG A 167 -1.03 5.50 -19.46
CA ARG A 167 -1.40 6.17 -18.22
C ARG A 167 -2.79 6.80 -18.26
N LYS A 168 -3.21 7.36 -19.39
CA LYS A 168 -4.54 7.94 -19.54
C LYS A 168 -4.99 7.83 -20.99
N ILE A 169 -6.24 7.44 -21.21
CA ILE A 169 -6.94 7.57 -22.49
C ILE A 169 -8.24 8.29 -22.20
N GLU A 170 -8.55 9.33 -22.97
CA GLU A 170 -9.84 10.03 -22.86
C GLU A 170 -10.41 10.35 -24.23
N ALA A 171 -11.74 10.36 -24.33
CA ALA A 171 -12.46 10.75 -25.52
C ALA A 171 -13.14 12.10 -25.31
N GLY A 172 -13.02 12.98 -26.29
CA GLY A 172 -13.60 14.32 -26.21
C GLY A 172 -13.50 15.09 -27.52
N ASN A 173 -14.28 16.15 -27.62
CA ASN A 173 -14.30 17.10 -28.74
C ASN A 173 -13.13 18.09 -28.61
N PHE A 174 -11.90 17.59 -28.47
CA PHE A 174 -10.72 18.42 -28.21
C PHE A 174 -10.32 19.28 -29.41
N ILE A 175 -10.45 18.74 -30.62
CA ILE A 175 -9.95 19.36 -31.86
C ILE A 175 -11.10 19.97 -32.68
N ASP A 176 -12.19 19.22 -32.78
CA ASP A 176 -13.42 19.57 -33.51
C ASP A 176 -14.60 19.48 -32.54
N LYS A 177 -15.49 20.48 -32.60
CA LYS A 177 -16.69 20.57 -31.74
C LYS A 177 -17.73 19.48 -32.01
N ASP A 178 -17.70 18.89 -33.20
CA ASP A 178 -18.70 17.91 -33.67
C ASP A 178 -18.08 16.51 -33.87
N LYS A 179 -16.76 16.34 -33.66
CA LYS A 179 -16.06 15.07 -33.80
C LYS A 179 -15.10 14.81 -32.63
N GLN A 180 -15.33 13.70 -31.94
CA GLN A 180 -14.46 13.24 -30.87
C GLN A 180 -13.11 12.77 -31.40
N SER A 181 -12.07 13.08 -30.64
CA SER A 181 -10.70 12.56 -30.78
C SER A 181 -10.25 11.90 -29.49
N LEU A 182 -9.16 11.13 -29.54
CA LEU A 182 -8.58 10.50 -28.36
C LEU A 182 -7.44 11.35 -27.81
N PHE A 183 -7.51 11.72 -26.55
CA PHE A 183 -6.31 12.06 -25.79
C PHE A 183 -5.61 10.77 -25.34
N LEU A 184 -4.31 10.69 -25.57
CA LEU A 184 -3.47 9.57 -25.12
C LEU A 184 -2.24 10.10 -24.39
N MET A 185 -2.02 9.58 -23.18
CA MET A 185 -0.81 9.79 -22.40
C MET A 185 -0.16 8.45 -22.03
N THR A 186 1.15 8.35 -22.27
CA THR A 186 1.96 7.20 -21.86
C THR A 186 3.17 7.61 -21.02
N TYR A 187 3.55 6.77 -20.06
CA TYR A 187 4.70 7.00 -19.20
C TYR A 187 5.99 6.33 -19.68
N VAL A 188 7.09 6.98 -19.30
CA VAL A 188 8.47 6.43 -19.32
C VAL A 188 9.02 6.21 -17.91
N HIS A 189 8.54 6.99 -16.93
CA HIS A 189 8.90 6.89 -15.52
C HIS A 189 7.63 6.70 -14.69
N ASP A 190 7.71 5.96 -13.58
CA ASP A 190 6.55 5.56 -12.75
C ASP A 190 5.73 6.70 -12.13
N LYS A 191 6.12 7.98 -12.27
CA LYS A 191 5.50 9.13 -11.57
C LYS A 191 5.25 10.34 -12.44
N PHE A 192 6.16 10.63 -13.36
CA PHE A 192 6.20 11.90 -14.07
C PHE A 192 6.82 11.68 -15.45
N ARG A 193 6.73 12.70 -16.31
CA ARG A 193 7.14 12.67 -17.72
C ARG A 193 6.39 11.63 -18.53
N TRP A 194 6.31 11.90 -19.82
CA TRP A 194 5.61 11.06 -20.76
C TRP A 194 6.50 10.70 -21.93
N GLU A 195 6.23 9.55 -22.52
CA GLU A 195 6.78 9.14 -23.80
C GLU A 195 5.90 9.66 -24.95
N PHE A 196 4.58 9.67 -24.74
CA PHE A 196 3.60 10.30 -25.61
C PHE A 196 2.56 11.08 -24.78
N PHE A 197 2.20 12.27 -25.25
CA PHE A 197 1.13 13.12 -24.72
C PHE A 197 0.56 13.83 -25.94
N GLY A 198 -0.66 13.51 -26.33
CA GLY A 198 -1.14 13.94 -27.64
C GLY A 198 -2.56 13.52 -27.95
N PHE A 199 -3.04 14.03 -29.09
CA PHE A 199 -4.33 13.66 -29.66
C PHE A 199 -4.14 12.70 -30.84
N VAL A 200 -5.01 11.70 -30.93
CA VAL A 200 -5.02 10.65 -31.97
C VAL A 200 -6.39 10.64 -32.63
N ASP A 201 -6.42 10.57 -33.95
CA ASP A 201 -7.67 10.39 -34.69
C ASP A 201 -8.19 8.95 -34.48
N PRO A 202 -9.42 8.77 -34.01
CA PRO A 202 -9.93 7.47 -33.65
C PRO A 202 -10.23 6.59 -34.86
N ASP A 203 -10.29 7.12 -36.09
CA ASP A 203 -10.53 6.29 -37.28
C ASP A 203 -9.20 5.89 -37.92
N SER A 204 -8.37 6.87 -38.31
CA SER A 204 -7.10 6.63 -39.00
C SER A 204 -5.97 6.15 -38.10
N LYS A 205 -6.11 6.33 -36.77
CA LYS A 205 -5.06 6.11 -35.76
C LYS A 205 -3.84 7.02 -35.93
N GLU A 206 -3.94 8.03 -36.78
CA GLU A 206 -2.88 9.00 -36.98
C GLU A 206 -2.82 9.98 -35.80
N LYS A 207 -1.60 10.43 -35.50
CA LYS A 207 -1.37 11.42 -34.45
C LYS A 207 -1.79 12.78 -35.01
N ILE A 208 -2.79 13.40 -34.40
CA ILE A 208 -3.23 14.76 -34.76
C ILE A 208 -2.22 15.77 -34.22
N LYS A 209 -1.92 15.69 -32.91
CA LYS A 209 -0.99 16.59 -32.22
C LYS A 209 -0.25 15.87 -31.12
N LYS A 210 0.94 16.35 -30.78
CA LYS A 210 1.73 15.84 -29.65
C LYS A 210 2.44 16.97 -28.92
N LEU A 211 2.63 16.80 -27.63
CA LEU A 211 3.44 17.66 -26.78
C LEU A 211 4.67 16.88 -26.32
N SER A 212 5.85 17.44 -26.54
CA SER A 212 7.10 16.92 -26.00
C SER A 212 7.30 17.43 -24.58
N THR A 213 7.91 16.64 -23.71
CA THR A 213 8.25 17.08 -22.34
C THR A 213 9.14 18.33 -22.30
N LYS A 214 9.89 18.60 -23.37
CA LYS A 214 10.77 19.79 -23.49
C LYS A 214 10.02 21.06 -23.86
N ASP A 215 8.88 20.89 -24.53
CA ASP A 215 8.08 21.98 -25.10
C ASP A 215 6.83 22.23 -24.26
N ALA A 216 6.78 21.66 -23.04
CA ALA A 216 5.64 21.80 -22.15
C ALA A 216 5.39 23.28 -21.82
N PRO A 217 4.14 23.77 -21.91
CA PRO A 217 3.82 25.19 -21.73
C PRO A 217 4.09 25.68 -20.30
N LEU A 218 4.09 24.76 -19.32
CA LEU A 218 4.50 25.01 -17.94
C LEU A 218 5.66 24.07 -17.55
N LYS A 219 6.68 24.62 -16.87
CA LYS A 219 7.87 23.87 -16.44
C LYS A 219 7.51 22.72 -15.48
N GLU A 220 6.45 22.92 -14.71
CA GLU A 220 5.90 22.04 -13.71
C GLU A 220 5.35 20.74 -14.31
N MET A 221 4.81 20.75 -15.53
CA MET A 221 4.19 19.57 -16.16
C MET A 221 5.14 18.39 -16.27
N SER A 222 6.42 18.63 -16.57
CA SER A 222 7.42 17.56 -16.64
C SER A 222 7.71 16.87 -15.30
N LYS A 223 7.19 17.43 -14.20
CA LYS A 223 7.39 16.99 -12.81
C LYS A 223 6.08 16.70 -12.09
N ILE A 224 4.94 16.92 -12.72
CA ILE A 224 3.64 16.66 -12.11
C ILE A 224 3.46 15.16 -11.95
N MET A 225 3.10 14.74 -10.74
CA MET A 225 2.54 13.43 -10.50
C MET A 225 1.03 13.53 -10.69
N MET A 226 0.56 13.11 -11.86
CA MET A 226 -0.87 13.11 -12.19
C MET A 226 -1.57 12.01 -11.40
N THR A 227 -2.50 12.40 -10.54
CA THR A 227 -3.27 11.47 -9.71
C THR A 227 -4.71 11.34 -10.19
N ASP A 228 -5.24 12.34 -10.88
CA ASP A 228 -6.61 12.35 -11.38
C ASP A 228 -6.74 13.24 -12.64
N PHE A 229 -7.83 13.07 -13.39
CA PHE A 229 -8.05 13.66 -14.72
C PHE A 229 -9.53 13.92 -14.98
N ASP A 230 -9.87 15.01 -15.66
CA ASP A 230 -11.24 15.32 -16.09
C ASP A 230 -11.24 15.99 -17.48
N VAL A 231 -12.39 15.99 -18.15
CA VAL A 231 -12.61 16.58 -19.49
C VAL A 231 -13.83 17.50 -19.46
N SER A 232 -13.63 18.77 -19.83
CA SER A 232 -14.71 19.76 -19.85
C SER A 232 -14.33 20.97 -20.68
N ASP A 233 -15.30 21.61 -21.34
CA ASP A 233 -15.14 22.91 -22.03
C ASP A 233 -15.05 24.06 -21.00
N ILE A 234 -13.84 24.35 -20.52
CA ILE A 234 -13.57 25.33 -19.45
C ILE A 234 -13.57 26.76 -19.99
N ASP A 235 -13.03 26.96 -21.20
CA ASP A 235 -13.00 28.28 -21.84
C ASP A 235 -14.31 28.64 -22.58
N LYS A 236 -15.26 27.70 -22.66
CA LYS A 236 -16.60 27.84 -23.27
C LYS A 236 -16.54 28.09 -24.78
N ASN A 237 -15.52 27.56 -25.46
CA ASN A 237 -15.35 27.70 -26.90
C ASN A 237 -16.10 26.60 -27.71
N GLY A 238 -16.73 25.64 -27.02
CA GLY A 238 -17.43 24.50 -27.63
C GLY A 238 -16.55 23.29 -27.91
N LYS A 239 -15.29 23.30 -27.50
CA LYS A 239 -14.35 22.17 -27.52
C LYS A 239 -14.00 21.77 -26.10
N ASP A 240 -13.68 20.51 -25.90
CA ASP A 240 -13.30 20.03 -24.59
C ASP A 240 -11.84 20.39 -24.27
N ASP A 241 -11.59 20.78 -23.02
CA ASP A 241 -10.26 20.95 -22.45
C ASP A 241 -9.88 19.75 -21.57
N ILE A 242 -8.57 19.51 -21.43
CA ILE A 242 -8.03 18.46 -20.55
C ILE A 242 -7.65 19.05 -19.19
N LEU A 243 -8.21 18.51 -18.11
CA LEU A 243 -7.91 18.90 -16.73
C LEU A 243 -7.03 17.84 -16.07
N ILE A 244 -5.84 18.24 -15.63
CA ILE A 244 -4.88 17.36 -14.97
C ILE A 244 -4.77 17.77 -13.51
N PHE A 245 -5.14 16.87 -12.59
CA PHE A 245 -4.99 17.07 -11.15
C PHE A 245 -3.80 16.28 -10.62
N GLY A 246 -3.04 16.88 -9.71
CA GLY A 246 -1.88 16.21 -9.13
C GLY A 246 -1.08 17.08 -8.17
N ASP A 247 0.22 16.80 -8.13
CA ASP A 247 1.17 17.57 -7.34
C ASP A 247 2.55 17.67 -7.99
N VAL A 248 3.32 18.68 -7.58
CA VAL A 248 4.76 18.76 -7.85
C VAL A 248 5.50 18.72 -6.52
N SER A 249 6.09 17.56 -6.20
CA SER A 249 6.77 17.34 -4.91
C SER A 249 5.83 17.61 -3.72
N TRP A 250 4.62 17.04 -3.78
CA TRP A 250 3.51 17.16 -2.83
C TRP A 250 2.88 18.55 -2.75
N LYS A 251 3.29 19.49 -3.60
CA LYS A 251 2.62 20.79 -3.72
C LYS A 251 1.39 20.61 -4.63
N PRO A 252 0.16 20.79 -4.13
CA PRO A 252 -1.05 20.56 -4.90
C PRO A 252 -1.15 21.48 -6.13
N MET A 253 -1.68 20.95 -7.23
CA MET A 253 -1.79 21.66 -8.49
C MET A 253 -2.86 21.04 -9.40
N PHE A 254 -3.51 21.89 -10.18
CA PHE A 254 -4.16 21.47 -11.42
C PHE A 254 -3.73 22.35 -12.59
N ILE A 255 -3.81 21.79 -13.79
CA ILE A 255 -3.55 22.47 -15.07
C ILE A 255 -4.66 22.09 -16.03
N VAL A 256 -5.18 23.07 -16.76
CA VAL A 256 -6.16 22.91 -17.82
C VAL A 256 -5.52 23.30 -19.15
N LEU A 257 -5.63 22.43 -20.17
CA LEU A 257 -5.09 22.69 -21.50
C LEU A 257 -6.15 22.52 -22.58
N ASP A 258 -6.11 23.38 -23.58
CA ASP A 258 -6.96 23.27 -24.78
C ASP A 258 -6.42 22.20 -25.75
N GLY A 259 -7.16 21.98 -26.85
CA GLY A 259 -6.77 21.08 -27.94
C GLY A 259 -5.47 21.47 -28.66
N ASP A 260 -4.99 22.70 -28.45
CA ASP A 260 -3.71 23.17 -28.94
C ASP A 260 -2.56 23.08 -27.92
N PHE A 261 -2.84 22.58 -26.71
CA PHE A 261 -1.97 22.58 -25.54
C PHE A 261 -1.63 23.98 -25.01
N GLY A 262 -2.46 24.98 -25.31
CA GLY A 262 -2.48 26.27 -24.64
C GLY A 262 -3.01 26.12 -23.21
N VAL A 263 -2.48 26.93 -22.28
CA VAL A 263 -2.93 26.89 -20.87
C VAL A 263 -4.18 27.74 -20.73
N VAL A 264 -5.31 27.09 -20.49
CA VAL A 264 -6.60 27.74 -20.24
C VAL A 264 -6.66 28.24 -18.78
N ALA A 265 -6.30 27.37 -17.85
CA ALA A 265 -6.30 27.67 -16.42
C ALA A 265 -5.23 26.87 -15.68
N SER A 266 -4.78 27.38 -14.54
CA SER A 266 -3.95 26.60 -13.63
C SER A 266 -4.07 27.13 -12.21
N HIS A 267 -3.94 26.22 -11.25
CA HIS A 267 -3.83 26.59 -9.84
C HIS A 267 -2.66 25.85 -9.20
N SER A 268 -2.01 26.52 -8.25
CA SER A 268 -0.97 25.90 -7.42
C SER A 268 -1.13 26.32 -5.97
N GLY A 269 -1.26 25.33 -5.08
CA GLY A 269 -1.42 25.55 -3.64
C GLY A 269 -0.18 26.18 -2.97
N SER A 270 -0.24 26.39 -1.66
CA SER A 270 0.92 26.91 -0.91
C SER A 270 1.91 25.80 -0.54
N LYS A 271 3.19 26.13 -0.33
CA LYS A 271 4.14 25.21 0.32
C LYS A 271 3.68 24.78 1.73
N LYS A 272 2.85 25.60 2.40
CA LYS A 272 2.25 25.28 3.70
C LYS A 272 1.25 24.13 3.59
N ASP A 273 0.62 23.99 2.42
CA ASP A 273 -0.42 23.00 2.14
C ASP A 273 0.17 21.63 1.77
N ILE A 274 1.50 21.50 1.64
CA ILE A 274 2.17 20.24 1.30
C ILE A 274 1.79 19.14 2.28
N GLN A 275 1.12 18.12 1.77
CA GLN A 275 0.78 16.90 2.49
C GLN A 275 1.52 15.73 1.84
N ARG A 276 2.48 15.14 2.54
CA ARG A 276 3.21 13.98 2.00
C ARG A 276 2.22 12.84 1.80
N TYR A 277 2.28 12.17 0.66
CA TYR A 277 1.40 11.03 0.34
C TYR A 277 -0.09 11.41 0.22
N ALA A 278 -0.44 12.68 0.12
CA ALA A 278 -1.78 13.08 -0.30
C ALA A 278 -1.87 13.09 -1.82
N HIS A 279 -2.97 12.56 -2.36
CA HIS A 279 -3.30 12.68 -3.78
C HIS A 279 -4.34 13.75 -4.01
N SER A 280 -4.32 14.27 -5.24
CA SER A 280 -5.28 15.24 -5.72
C SER A 280 -6.37 14.55 -6.54
N GLN A 281 -7.63 14.86 -6.24
CA GLN A 281 -8.80 14.51 -7.03
C GLN A 281 -9.52 15.80 -7.41
N GLY A 282 -10.20 15.84 -8.55
CA GLY A 282 -10.90 17.04 -8.96
C GLY A 282 -11.99 16.81 -10.00
N ALA A 283 -12.81 17.83 -10.18
CA ALA A 283 -13.87 17.83 -11.17
C ALA A 283 -14.20 19.26 -11.60
N SER A 284 -14.57 19.42 -12.87
CA SER A 284 -15.34 20.55 -13.37
C SER A 284 -16.78 20.47 -12.84
N LEU A 285 -17.32 21.58 -12.35
CA LEU A 285 -18.72 21.66 -11.90
C LEU A 285 -19.66 22.19 -13.00
N LEU A 286 -19.19 22.28 -14.24
CA LEU A 286 -19.98 22.72 -15.39
C LEU A 286 -21.07 21.70 -15.79
N PRO A 287 -22.24 22.15 -16.26
CA PRO A 287 -22.68 23.54 -16.40
C PRO A 287 -23.37 24.08 -15.13
N VAL A 288 -23.32 23.35 -14.01
CA VAL A 288 -24.06 23.70 -12.79
C VAL A 288 -23.45 24.91 -12.09
N LYS A 289 -22.12 25.01 -12.06
CA LYS A 289 -21.36 26.15 -11.56
C LYS A 289 -20.10 26.36 -12.41
N ASP A 290 -19.73 27.62 -12.61
CA ASP A 290 -18.47 28.03 -13.26
C ASP A 290 -17.29 27.88 -12.30
N GLN A 291 -17.03 26.64 -11.87
CA GLN A 291 -16.07 26.33 -10.81
C GLN A 291 -15.36 25.01 -11.07
N ILE A 292 -14.10 24.95 -10.66
CA ILE A 292 -13.29 23.72 -10.60
C ILE A 292 -13.06 23.40 -9.12
N VAL A 293 -13.36 22.16 -8.72
CA VAL A 293 -13.02 21.65 -7.39
C VAL A 293 -11.78 20.78 -7.49
N MET A 294 -10.85 20.94 -6.55
CA MET A 294 -9.72 20.04 -6.35
C MET A 294 -9.57 19.73 -4.87
N ARG A 295 -9.66 18.47 -4.48
CA ARG A 295 -9.30 17.99 -3.14
C ARG A 295 -7.90 17.42 -3.17
N THR A 296 -7.06 17.75 -2.21
CA THR A 296 -5.72 17.17 -2.02
C THR A 296 -5.54 16.76 -0.56
N GLY A 297 -5.59 15.46 -0.31
CA GLY A 297 -5.72 14.94 1.05
C GLY A 297 -6.90 15.60 1.77
N SER A 298 -6.64 16.22 2.92
CA SER A 298 -7.68 16.84 3.75
C SER A 298 -8.02 18.30 3.39
N LEU A 299 -7.48 18.83 2.29
CA LEU A 299 -7.74 20.21 1.84
C LEU A 299 -8.58 20.20 0.57
N LEU A 300 -9.58 21.08 0.50
CA LEU A 300 -10.37 21.31 -0.69
C LEU A 300 -10.14 22.74 -1.19
N TYR A 301 -9.84 22.83 -2.48
CA TYR A 301 -9.67 24.07 -3.25
C TYR A 301 -10.89 24.22 -4.15
N LEU A 302 -11.49 25.40 -4.10
CA LEU A 302 -12.51 25.81 -5.05
C LEU A 302 -11.96 26.97 -5.87
N CYS A 303 -11.91 26.80 -7.18
CA CYS A 303 -11.38 27.78 -8.11
C CYS A 303 -12.45 28.21 -9.13
N ASP A 304 -12.30 29.41 -9.69
CA ASP A 304 -13.03 29.80 -10.89
C ASP A 304 -12.45 29.09 -12.14
N LEU A 305 -13.07 29.30 -13.30
CA LEU A 305 -12.63 28.70 -14.57
C LEU A 305 -11.27 29.24 -15.07
N ASN A 306 -10.73 30.31 -14.47
CA ASN A 306 -9.40 30.84 -14.78
C ASN A 306 -8.31 30.27 -13.83
N GLY A 307 -8.70 29.48 -12.83
CA GLY A 307 -7.80 28.94 -11.80
C GLY A 307 -7.56 29.87 -10.60
N ASN A 308 -8.30 30.98 -10.49
CA ASN A 308 -8.23 31.84 -9.31
C ASN A 308 -8.92 31.16 -8.14
N LEU A 309 -8.28 31.19 -6.96
CA LEU A 309 -8.85 30.62 -5.74
C LEU A 309 -10.07 31.42 -5.30
N ILE A 310 -11.21 30.76 -5.19
CA ILE A 310 -12.43 31.29 -4.57
C ILE A 310 -12.39 31.00 -3.07
N GLU A 311 -12.15 29.74 -2.70
CA GLU A 311 -12.17 29.29 -1.31
C GLU A 311 -11.21 28.13 -1.09
N LYS A 312 -10.65 28.05 0.12
CA LYS A 312 -9.88 26.88 0.58
C LYS A 312 -10.38 26.44 1.94
N VAL A 313 -10.90 25.22 2.01
CA VAL A 313 -11.41 24.64 3.26
C VAL A 313 -10.60 23.42 3.69
N GLY A 314 -10.71 23.11 4.97
CA GLY A 314 -10.05 21.99 5.60
C GLY A 314 -8.77 22.37 6.34
N THR A 315 -8.36 21.44 7.19
CA THR A 315 -7.19 21.48 8.05
C THR A 315 -6.31 20.34 7.64
N LYS A 316 -5.07 20.69 7.28
CA LYS A 316 -4.03 19.77 6.86
C LYS A 316 -3.90 18.56 7.79
N TYR A 317 -3.96 17.37 7.21
CA TYR A 317 -3.96 16.06 7.85
C TYR A 317 -5.12 15.75 8.81
N LYS A 318 -6.14 16.61 8.95
CA LYS A 318 -7.20 16.41 9.95
C LYS A 318 -8.59 16.18 9.39
N ASP A 319 -8.96 16.80 8.28
CA ASP A 319 -10.29 16.62 7.70
C ASP A 319 -10.36 15.42 6.75
N ASP A 320 -11.58 15.10 6.34
CA ASP A 320 -11.91 13.90 5.58
C ASP A 320 -11.17 13.81 4.24
N THR A 321 -10.83 12.57 3.89
CA THR A 321 -10.12 12.19 2.67
C THR A 321 -10.85 11.03 2.00
N TYR A 322 -10.98 11.08 0.69
CA TYR A 322 -11.78 10.14 -0.09
C TYR A 322 -10.94 9.52 -1.21
N SER A 323 -11.45 8.44 -1.81
CA SER A 323 -10.81 7.74 -2.92
C SER A 323 -11.21 8.31 -4.28
N GLU A 324 -12.42 8.90 -4.37
CA GLU A 324 -12.96 9.42 -5.61
C GLU A 324 -13.92 10.61 -5.41
N LEU A 325 -13.99 11.49 -6.42
CA LEU A 325 -15.04 12.50 -6.57
C LEU A 325 -15.87 12.23 -7.84
N ALA A 326 -17.18 12.05 -7.70
CA ALA A 326 -18.08 11.80 -8.83
C ALA A 326 -19.15 12.89 -8.94
N PHE A 327 -19.19 13.60 -10.07
CA PHE A 327 -20.11 14.71 -10.27
C PHE A 327 -21.39 14.31 -11.02
N ASP A 328 -22.54 14.42 -10.35
CA ASP A 328 -23.87 14.24 -10.95
C ASP A 328 -24.48 15.58 -11.34
N LYS A 329 -24.22 15.98 -12.59
CA LYS A 329 -24.75 17.22 -13.18
C LYS A 329 -26.28 17.29 -13.21
N ARG A 330 -26.98 16.15 -13.38
CA ARG A 330 -28.46 16.09 -13.47
C ARG A 330 -29.08 16.43 -12.12
N ASN A 331 -28.55 15.86 -11.04
CA ASN A 331 -29.05 16.09 -9.68
C ASN A 331 -28.28 17.20 -8.93
N LYS A 332 -27.35 17.90 -9.60
CA LYS A 332 -26.56 19.00 -9.03
C LYS A 332 -25.87 18.60 -7.72
N THR A 333 -25.27 17.41 -7.71
CA THR A 333 -24.65 16.82 -6.51
C THR A 333 -23.25 16.35 -6.85
N LEU A 334 -22.28 16.74 -6.04
CA LEU A 334 -20.93 16.16 -6.06
C LEU A 334 -20.88 15.06 -5.00
N PHE A 335 -20.51 13.85 -5.38
CA PHE A 335 -20.32 12.75 -4.44
C PHE A 335 -18.84 12.59 -4.13
N ALA A 336 -18.51 12.35 -2.86
CA ALA A 336 -17.21 11.85 -2.47
C ALA A 336 -17.36 10.40 -1.99
N ALA A 337 -16.54 9.49 -2.51
CA ALA A 337 -16.69 8.05 -2.26
C ALA A 337 -15.42 7.44 -1.67
N GLY A 338 -15.60 6.51 -0.72
CA GLY A 338 -14.54 5.68 -0.15
C GLY A 338 -13.57 6.42 0.76
N ASP A 339 -13.86 6.49 2.06
CA ASP A 339 -12.92 7.03 3.05
C ASP A 339 -11.56 6.30 2.99
N LEU A 340 -10.46 7.07 2.92
CA LEU A 340 -9.13 6.47 3.01
C LEU A 340 -8.95 5.78 4.38
N GLY A 341 -8.51 4.53 4.37
CA GLY A 341 -8.59 3.63 5.54
C GLY A 341 -9.62 2.51 5.38
N GLY A 342 -10.18 2.33 4.17
CA GLY A 342 -11.01 1.19 3.81
C GLY A 342 -12.52 1.42 3.85
N GLY A 343 -12.95 2.68 3.84
CA GLY A 343 -14.36 3.05 3.86
C GLY A 343 -15.10 2.61 2.60
N ASN A 344 -16.39 2.34 2.78
CA ASN A 344 -17.31 1.95 1.71
C ASN A 344 -18.52 2.88 1.63
N ALA A 345 -18.38 4.09 2.19
CA ALA A 345 -19.42 5.11 2.24
C ALA A 345 -19.33 6.09 1.06
N VAL A 346 -20.47 6.71 0.76
CA VAL A 346 -20.64 7.73 -0.28
C VAL A 346 -21.33 8.94 0.34
N TYR A 347 -20.73 10.12 0.15
CA TYR A 347 -21.10 11.38 0.80
C TYR A 347 -21.56 12.42 -0.24
N PRO A 348 -22.82 12.86 -0.21
CA PRO A 348 -23.35 13.82 -1.19
C PRO A 348 -23.17 15.28 -0.74
N TYR A 349 -22.60 16.09 -1.62
CA TYR A 349 -22.51 17.54 -1.52
C TYR A 349 -23.53 18.21 -2.47
N ASN A 350 -24.61 18.77 -1.92
CA ASN A 350 -25.66 19.43 -2.71
C ASN A 350 -25.20 20.81 -3.21
N LEU A 351 -24.99 20.94 -4.52
CA LEU A 351 -24.47 22.16 -5.13
C LEU A 351 -25.50 23.29 -5.25
N ASN A 352 -26.78 23.04 -4.95
CA ASN A 352 -27.77 24.13 -4.81
C ASN A 352 -27.48 25.01 -3.58
N ASN A 353 -26.71 24.50 -2.61
CA ASN A 353 -26.23 25.30 -1.48
C ASN A 353 -24.99 26.09 -1.90
N GLU A 354 -24.99 27.41 -1.70
CA GLU A 354 -23.82 28.27 -2.00
C GLU A 354 -22.58 27.87 -1.19
N LYS A 355 -22.77 27.41 0.04
CA LYS A 355 -21.69 26.97 0.94
C LYS A 355 -21.61 25.44 1.05
N TRP A 356 -21.90 24.73 -0.04
CA TRP A 356 -21.86 23.26 -0.10
C TRP A 356 -20.53 22.68 0.39
N PHE A 357 -19.42 23.36 0.14
CA PHE A 357 -18.07 22.96 0.53
C PHE A 357 -17.83 22.96 2.05
N ASN A 358 -18.72 23.56 2.84
CA ASN A 358 -18.71 23.51 4.31
C ASN A 358 -19.56 22.35 4.87
N THR A 359 -20.12 21.50 4.01
CA THR A 359 -20.93 20.36 4.47
C THR A 359 -20.01 19.34 5.15
N THR A 360 -20.35 18.98 6.39
CA THR A 360 -19.70 17.91 7.13
C THR A 360 -20.58 16.66 7.08
N HIS A 361 -19.94 15.50 7.08
CA HIS A 361 -20.61 14.21 7.13
C HIS A 361 -20.15 13.41 8.33
N GLU A 362 -21.05 12.67 8.95
CA GLU A 362 -20.66 11.67 9.94
C GLU A 362 -20.06 10.46 9.25
N LYS A 363 -19.00 9.89 9.85
CA LYS A 363 -18.39 8.65 9.37
C LYS A 363 -19.36 7.48 9.58
N ILE A 364 -19.62 6.74 8.51
CA ILE A 364 -20.51 5.58 8.51
C ILE A 364 -19.83 4.38 7.83
N GLY A 365 -20.51 3.22 7.84
CA GLY A 365 -20.05 2.02 7.13
C GLY A 365 -18.76 1.45 7.68
N ARG A 366 -17.96 0.85 6.79
CA ARG A 366 -16.77 0.08 7.15
C ARG A 366 -15.74 0.89 7.93
N TYR A 367 -15.60 2.17 7.61
CA TYR A 367 -14.66 3.04 8.33
C TYR A 367 -15.01 3.12 9.83
N LYS A 368 -16.29 3.38 10.12
CA LYS A 368 -16.80 3.47 11.50
C LYS A 368 -16.71 2.13 12.23
N GLU A 369 -17.03 1.04 11.53
CA GLU A 369 -16.91 -0.33 12.05
C GLU A 369 -15.46 -0.64 12.48
N VAL A 370 -14.48 -0.31 11.64
CA VAL A 370 -13.05 -0.48 11.97
C VAL A 370 -12.66 0.35 13.18
N GLN A 371 -13.10 1.61 13.27
CA GLN A 371 -12.82 2.45 14.44
C GLN A 371 -13.36 1.84 15.74
N ASP A 372 -14.59 1.32 15.72
CA ASP A 372 -15.20 0.68 16.88
C ASP A 372 -14.47 -0.60 17.26
N ASN A 373 -14.17 -1.46 16.28
CA ASN A 373 -13.43 -2.71 16.49
C ASN A 373 -12.04 -2.47 17.11
N LEU A 374 -11.35 -1.39 16.72
CA LEU A 374 -10.05 -1.03 17.28
C LEU A 374 -10.14 -0.45 18.68
N LYS A 375 -11.19 0.33 18.96
CA LYS A 375 -11.46 0.86 20.30
C LYS A 375 -11.75 -0.28 21.28
N ASP A 376 -12.53 -1.27 20.86
CA ASP A 376 -12.82 -2.46 21.65
C ASP A 376 -11.55 -3.28 21.88
N LEU A 377 -10.76 -3.53 20.82
CA LEU A 377 -9.48 -4.24 20.92
C LEU A 377 -8.52 -3.56 21.92
N TYR A 378 -8.40 -2.23 21.87
CA TYR A 378 -7.58 -1.47 22.82
C TYR A 378 -8.08 -1.65 24.25
N ALA A 379 -9.39 -1.50 24.46
CA ALA A 379 -10.00 -1.63 25.78
C ALA A 379 -9.84 -3.05 26.35
N ASP A 380 -9.95 -4.08 25.51
CA ASP A 380 -9.71 -5.47 25.89
C ASP A 380 -8.24 -5.73 26.23
N ALA A 381 -7.31 -5.22 25.42
CA ALA A 381 -5.87 -5.35 25.68
C ALA A 381 -5.47 -4.70 27.02
N LEU A 382 -6.09 -3.58 27.40
CA LEU A 382 -5.86 -2.94 28.70
C LEU A 382 -6.41 -3.74 29.89
N ARG A 383 -7.43 -4.58 29.67
CA ARG A 383 -8.06 -5.42 30.72
C ARG A 383 -7.45 -6.83 30.80
N PHE A 384 -6.71 -7.24 29.78
CA PHE A 384 -6.11 -8.56 29.72
C PHE A 384 -5.16 -8.80 30.90
N LYS A 385 -5.23 -10.01 31.45
CA LYS A 385 -4.30 -10.52 32.44
C LYS A 385 -3.64 -11.75 31.87
N MET A 386 -2.31 -11.76 31.88
CA MET A 386 -1.52 -12.90 31.42
C MET A 386 -1.92 -14.15 32.23
N PRO A 387 -2.27 -15.26 31.58
CA PRO A 387 -2.57 -16.52 32.27
C PRO A 387 -1.30 -17.13 32.87
N ASP A 388 -1.45 -17.98 33.90
CA ASP A 388 -0.31 -18.53 34.65
C ASP A 388 0.61 -19.43 33.81
N TYR A 389 0.09 -20.05 32.74
CA TYR A 389 0.88 -20.83 31.79
C TYR A 389 1.72 -19.97 30.84
N GLN A 390 1.40 -18.69 30.69
CA GLN A 390 2.16 -17.78 29.84
C GLN A 390 3.26 -17.09 30.66
N LYS A 391 4.51 -17.22 30.20
CA LYS A 391 5.65 -16.54 30.81
C LYS A 391 5.80 -15.12 30.27
N LYS A 392 6.20 -14.21 31.18
CA LYS A 392 6.65 -12.87 30.81
C LYS A 392 7.99 -12.98 30.07
N SER A 393 8.18 -12.16 29.04
CA SER A 393 9.44 -12.12 28.30
C SER A 393 10.55 -11.43 29.11
N ASP A 394 11.76 -12.00 29.03
CA ASP A 394 12.99 -11.41 29.57
C ASP A 394 13.59 -10.34 28.65
N LYS A 395 13.25 -10.36 27.35
CA LYS A 395 13.68 -9.35 26.37
C LYS A 395 12.64 -8.22 26.26
N PRO A 396 13.06 -6.95 26.07
CA PRO A 396 12.13 -5.87 25.78
C PRO A 396 11.77 -5.80 24.29
N TRP A 397 10.58 -5.29 24.01
CA TRP A 397 10.24 -4.71 22.70
C TRP A 397 11.05 -3.43 22.48
N MET A 398 11.55 -3.22 21.26
CA MET A 398 12.35 -2.03 20.92
C MET A 398 11.64 -1.18 19.86
N MET A 399 11.12 -0.01 20.25
CA MET A 399 10.35 0.88 19.39
C MET A 399 11.22 2.09 18.99
N ILE A 400 11.75 2.07 17.78
CA ILE A 400 12.44 3.20 17.16
C ILE A 400 11.39 4.20 16.67
N THR A 401 11.07 5.17 17.53
CA THR A 401 10.07 6.21 17.31
C THR A 401 10.22 7.34 18.34
N LYS A 402 9.60 8.49 18.07
CA LYS A 402 9.51 9.61 19.01
C LYS A 402 8.35 9.51 20.01
N HIS A 403 7.46 8.54 19.82
CA HIS A 403 6.36 8.30 20.75
C HIS A 403 6.86 7.91 22.14
N THR A 404 5.98 8.08 23.11
CA THR A 404 6.19 7.58 24.48
C THR A 404 5.02 6.68 24.84
N LEU A 405 5.20 5.86 25.86
CA LEU A 405 4.16 4.94 26.29
C LEU A 405 2.93 5.73 26.81
N PRO A 406 1.72 5.49 26.27
CA PRO A 406 0.50 6.11 26.75
C PRO A 406 0.29 5.85 28.24
N LYS A 407 -0.36 6.79 28.94
CA LYS A 407 -0.54 6.70 30.40
C LYS A 407 -1.23 5.43 30.84
N ASP A 408 -2.22 4.95 30.10
CA ASP A 408 -3.00 3.77 30.46
C ASP A 408 -2.21 2.49 30.21
N VAL A 409 -1.48 2.42 29.09
CA VAL A 409 -0.57 1.31 28.77
C VAL A 409 0.58 1.23 29.79
N LYS A 410 1.09 2.36 30.29
CA LYS A 410 2.15 2.41 31.31
C LYS A 410 1.75 1.74 32.63
N ARG A 411 0.45 1.69 32.96
CA ARG A 411 -0.06 1.06 34.20
C ARG A 411 -0.08 -0.46 34.13
N LEU A 412 0.04 -1.05 32.95
CA LEU A 412 0.03 -2.50 32.78
C LEU A 412 1.30 -3.12 33.34
N ASN A 413 1.13 -4.13 34.20
CA ASN A 413 2.24 -4.97 34.66
C ASN A 413 2.46 -6.12 33.68
N GLY A 414 3.34 -5.91 32.70
CA GLY A 414 3.66 -6.91 31.68
C GLY A 414 5.00 -6.65 31.02
N ASN A 415 5.15 -7.04 29.75
CA ASN A 415 6.42 -7.02 29.01
C ASN A 415 7.09 -5.64 28.99
N ALA A 416 8.41 -5.58 28.85
CA ALA A 416 9.11 -4.29 28.75
C ALA A 416 9.01 -3.72 27.32
N ILE A 417 8.89 -2.40 27.21
CA ILE A 417 8.96 -1.67 25.93
C ILE A 417 9.97 -0.53 26.11
N VAL A 418 10.96 -0.47 25.22
CA VAL A 418 11.98 0.57 25.17
C VAL A 418 11.72 1.44 23.95
N PHE A 419 11.61 2.76 24.17
CA PHE A 419 11.48 3.74 23.09
C PHE A 419 12.85 4.33 22.76
N ILE A 420 13.14 4.44 21.47
CA ILE A 420 14.45 4.81 20.93
C ILE A 420 14.23 5.91 19.90
N ASP A 421 14.78 7.10 20.12
CA ASP A 421 14.57 8.21 19.19
C ASP A 421 15.43 8.05 17.93
N ASN A 422 14.80 8.20 16.77
CA ASN A 422 15.49 8.28 15.49
C ASN A 422 15.97 9.71 15.24
N LYS A 423 17.25 9.98 15.48
CA LYS A 423 17.83 11.33 15.33
C LYS A 423 18.15 11.71 13.87
N GLY A 424 17.69 10.91 12.91
CA GLY A 424 17.89 11.16 11.49
C GLY A 424 19.36 10.98 11.08
N THR A 425 19.83 11.80 10.16
CA THR A 425 21.19 11.69 9.60
C THR A 425 22.18 12.64 10.24
N TRP A 426 23.34 12.12 10.64
CA TRP A 426 24.51 12.91 11.07
C TRP A 426 25.60 12.82 10.01
N SER A 427 25.47 13.64 8.96
CA SER A 427 26.43 13.64 7.84
C SER A 427 27.70 14.43 8.19
N GLU A 428 28.80 13.72 8.28
CA GLU A 428 30.13 14.18 8.67
C GLU A 428 30.84 14.88 7.50
N ASN A 429 31.46 16.02 7.79
CA ASN A 429 32.27 16.79 6.85
C ASN A 429 33.71 16.27 6.84
N THR A 430 33.95 15.16 6.14
CA THR A 430 35.29 14.58 6.01
C THR A 430 35.78 14.50 4.58
N ASN A 431 37.10 14.57 4.45
CA ASN A 431 37.82 14.16 3.26
C ASN A 431 37.61 12.63 3.04
N ARG A 432 37.55 12.22 1.77
CA ARG A 432 37.40 10.82 1.34
C ARG A 432 38.61 10.31 0.55
N ASP A 433 39.76 10.99 0.60
CA ASP A 433 40.98 10.58 -0.10
C ASP A 433 41.41 9.15 0.25
N ASP A 434 41.24 8.74 1.51
CA ASP A 434 41.49 7.38 1.97
C ASP A 434 40.57 6.35 1.29
N LEU A 435 39.28 6.68 1.10
CA LEU A 435 38.34 5.83 0.38
C LEU A 435 38.66 5.85 -1.12
N VAL A 436 39.04 7.00 -1.68
CA VAL A 436 39.46 7.11 -3.08
C VAL A 436 40.68 6.24 -3.36
N ALA A 437 41.64 6.16 -2.44
CA ALA A 437 42.78 5.26 -2.56
C ALA A 437 42.37 3.78 -2.61
N LYS A 438 41.26 3.40 -1.95
CA LYS A 438 40.76 2.01 -1.91
C LYS A 438 39.85 1.64 -3.08
N MET A 439 38.93 2.53 -3.48
CA MET A 439 37.86 2.22 -4.44
C MET A 439 37.73 3.21 -5.60
N GLY A 440 38.67 4.16 -5.72
CA GLY A 440 38.70 5.16 -6.77
C GLY A 440 37.67 6.28 -6.60
N LYS A 441 37.50 7.08 -7.66
CA LYS A 441 36.67 8.30 -7.66
C LYS A 441 35.19 8.06 -7.32
N VAL A 442 34.70 6.82 -7.37
CA VAL A 442 33.32 6.48 -6.99
C VAL A 442 33.03 6.84 -5.53
N ALA A 443 34.04 6.80 -4.64
CA ALA A 443 33.93 7.18 -3.23
C ALA A 443 33.49 8.64 -3.01
N LEU A 444 33.78 9.53 -3.97
CA LEU A 444 33.45 10.96 -3.88
C LEU A 444 31.96 11.25 -4.05
N LYS A 445 31.18 10.29 -4.58
CA LYS A 445 29.73 10.45 -4.76
C LYS A 445 29.04 10.46 -3.39
N LYS A 446 28.60 11.64 -2.98
CA LYS A 446 27.79 11.89 -1.78
C LYS A 446 26.29 11.93 -2.12
N ASP A 447 25.45 11.64 -1.13
CA ASP A 447 24.01 11.84 -1.26
C ASP A 447 23.66 13.33 -1.26
N ARG A 448 23.13 13.80 -2.38
CA ARG A 448 22.80 15.22 -2.60
C ARG A 448 21.73 15.76 -1.65
N ARG A 449 20.99 14.89 -0.95
CA ARG A 449 19.98 15.27 0.05
C ARG A 449 20.61 15.65 1.40
N LYS A 450 21.91 15.41 1.60
CA LYS A 450 22.61 15.63 2.87
C LYS A 450 23.57 16.80 2.78
N LYS A 451 23.83 17.43 3.94
CA LYS A 451 24.59 18.68 4.04
C LYS A 451 26.09 18.46 4.26
N TYR A 452 26.50 17.36 4.88
CA TYR A 452 27.90 17.04 5.24
C TYR A 452 28.61 18.21 5.92
N ASN A 453 28.01 18.71 6.99
CA ASN A 453 28.42 19.95 7.64
C ASN A 453 28.78 19.78 9.12
N LEU A 454 28.83 18.55 9.63
CA LEU A 454 29.17 18.26 11.02
C LEU A 454 30.61 17.76 11.14
N THR A 455 31.37 18.23 12.12
CA THR A 455 32.68 17.62 12.43
C THR A 455 32.53 16.35 13.25
N ARG A 456 33.59 15.55 13.33
CA ARG A 456 33.63 14.36 14.20
C ARG A 456 33.38 14.73 15.66
N GLU A 457 34.00 15.79 16.15
CA GLU A 457 33.91 16.25 17.54
C GLU A 457 32.48 16.65 17.89
N GLU A 458 31.79 17.35 16.98
CA GLU A 458 30.38 17.72 17.17
C GLU A 458 29.47 16.49 17.24
N ILE A 459 29.72 15.49 16.39
CA ILE A 459 28.96 14.23 16.39
C ILE A 459 29.17 13.46 17.69
N VAL A 460 30.42 13.32 18.13
CA VAL A 460 30.77 12.61 19.37
C VAL A 460 30.22 13.36 20.60
N ALA A 461 30.29 14.69 20.61
CA ALA A 461 29.70 15.50 21.69
C ALA A 461 28.18 15.35 21.76
N LYS A 462 27.49 15.29 20.60
CA LYS A 462 26.05 15.00 20.55
C LYS A 462 25.72 13.63 21.14
N ALA A 463 26.45 12.59 20.74
CA ALA A 463 26.27 11.25 21.28
C ALA A 463 26.47 11.21 22.80
N LYS A 464 27.54 11.83 23.31
CA LYS A 464 27.80 11.93 24.74
C LYS A 464 26.67 12.65 25.48
N SER A 465 26.10 13.71 24.91
CA SER A 465 24.96 14.40 25.54
C SER A 465 23.72 13.51 25.68
N PHE A 466 23.48 12.57 24.77
CA PHE A 466 22.38 11.62 24.91
C PHE A 466 22.64 10.61 26.02
N GLU A 467 23.88 10.15 26.15
CA GLU A 467 24.31 9.29 27.27
C GLU A 467 24.12 9.99 28.62
N ASP A 468 24.60 11.23 28.74
CA ASP A 468 24.48 12.04 29.98
C ASP A 468 23.01 12.26 30.40
N LYS A 469 22.08 12.25 29.43
CA LYS A 469 20.62 12.41 29.65
C LYS A 469 19.88 11.08 29.74
N ASN A 470 20.56 9.94 29.56
CA ASN A 470 19.95 8.62 29.44
C ASN A 470 18.84 8.56 28.38
N GLU A 471 19.09 9.14 27.20
CA GLU A 471 18.15 9.20 26.07
C GLU A 471 18.54 8.20 24.98
N PRO A 472 17.86 7.05 24.84
CA PRO A 472 18.10 6.09 23.78
C PRO A 472 17.99 6.69 22.37
N PHE A 473 18.92 6.37 21.48
CA PHE A 473 18.91 6.87 20.10
C PHE A 473 19.48 5.88 19.07
N VAL A 474 19.06 6.08 17.82
CA VAL A 474 19.71 5.56 16.61
C VAL A 474 19.95 6.68 15.62
N ILE A 475 20.89 6.47 14.70
CA ILE A 475 21.17 7.40 13.60
C ILE A 475 21.22 6.68 12.25
N TRP A 476 20.90 7.40 11.19
CA TRP A 476 21.16 6.99 9.82
C TRP A 476 22.61 7.24 9.48
N ALA A 477 23.36 6.16 9.23
CA ALA A 477 24.77 6.19 8.91
C ALA A 477 25.05 6.08 7.40
N GLY A 478 24.08 5.62 6.60
CA GLY A 478 24.20 5.55 5.15
C GLY A 478 22.88 5.34 4.43
N HIS A 479 22.83 5.70 3.14
CA HIS A 479 21.67 5.45 2.28
C HIS A 479 22.09 5.40 0.81
N GLY A 480 21.52 4.45 0.07
CA GLY A 480 21.59 4.44 -1.38
C GLY A 480 23.01 4.21 -1.85
N ASN A 481 23.44 5.13 -2.70
CA ASN A 481 24.80 5.19 -3.21
C ASN A 481 25.80 5.73 -2.18
N ASP A 482 25.43 6.15 -0.96
CA ASP A 482 26.40 6.68 -0.01
C ASP A 482 26.28 6.02 1.37
N PRO A 483 27.06 4.96 1.64
CA PRO A 483 27.09 4.30 2.95
C PRO A 483 27.89 5.08 4.00
N PHE A 484 28.53 6.18 3.64
CA PHE A 484 29.52 6.87 4.48
C PHE A 484 29.04 8.26 4.90
N TYR A 485 27.79 8.39 5.40
CA TYR A 485 27.35 9.66 6.00
C TYR A 485 28.21 9.98 7.20
N THR A 486 28.50 8.99 8.04
CA THR A 486 29.39 9.09 9.19
C THR A 486 30.55 8.13 9.00
N ARG A 487 31.79 8.56 9.25
CA ARG A 487 32.99 7.72 9.09
C ARG A 487 33.06 6.64 10.17
N ILE A 488 33.68 5.51 9.85
CA ILE A 488 33.78 4.36 10.78
C ILE A 488 34.42 4.75 12.12
N GLU A 489 35.48 5.57 12.11
CA GLU A 489 36.15 6.03 13.33
C GLU A 489 35.22 6.89 14.23
N THR A 490 34.28 7.61 13.61
CA THR A 490 33.28 8.40 14.30
C THR A 490 32.18 7.50 14.86
N LEU A 491 31.73 6.49 14.12
CA LEU A 491 30.77 5.48 14.60
C LEU A 491 31.32 4.70 15.82
N GLU A 492 32.58 4.27 15.77
CA GLU A 492 33.28 3.63 16.90
C GLU A 492 33.34 4.55 18.12
N ALA A 493 33.62 5.85 17.90
CA ALA A 493 33.66 6.84 18.96
C ALA A 493 32.28 7.08 19.60
N ILE A 494 31.20 7.08 18.80
CA ILE A 494 29.81 7.15 19.30
C ILE A 494 29.53 5.99 20.26
N LEU A 495 29.85 4.75 19.86
CA LEU A 495 29.63 3.57 20.70
C LEU A 495 30.42 3.61 22.01
N LYS A 496 31.60 4.25 22.01
CA LYS A 496 32.43 4.42 23.20
C LYS A 496 31.89 5.47 24.18
N VAL A 497 31.39 6.60 23.68
CA VAL A 497 30.89 7.70 24.54
C VAL A 497 29.42 7.56 24.92
N ALA A 498 28.66 6.71 24.21
CA ALA A 498 27.25 6.46 24.46
C ALA A 498 26.91 4.95 24.57
N PRO A 499 27.57 4.20 25.47
CA PRO A 499 27.44 2.75 25.56
C PRO A 499 26.05 2.28 25.99
N ASN A 500 25.30 3.09 26.75
CA ASN A 500 23.97 2.70 27.25
C ASN A 500 22.81 3.27 26.45
N THR A 501 23.06 4.31 25.65
CA THR A 501 22.01 5.03 24.92
C THR A 501 22.10 4.89 23.40
N CYS A 502 23.24 4.50 22.83
CA CYS A 502 23.31 4.20 21.40
C CYS A 502 22.75 2.80 21.10
N TYR A 503 21.64 2.73 20.39
CA TYR A 503 21.00 1.48 19.93
C TYR A 503 21.39 1.11 18.49
N GLY A 504 22.25 1.90 17.86
CA GLY A 504 22.93 1.53 16.63
C GLY A 504 22.60 2.38 15.40
N PHE A 505 22.80 1.78 14.22
CA PHE A 505 22.99 2.51 12.97
C PHE A 505 22.09 1.96 11.86
N ILE A 506 21.41 2.86 11.15
CA ILE A 506 20.50 2.54 10.05
C ILE A 506 21.20 2.74 8.70
N TYR A 507 21.13 1.71 7.86
CA TYR A 507 21.56 1.68 6.47
C TYR A 507 20.37 1.29 5.58
N ALA A 508 20.18 1.97 4.45
CA ALA A 508 19.02 1.74 3.59
C ALA A 508 19.37 1.78 2.11
N GLU A 509 18.70 0.97 1.29
CA GLU A 509 18.73 1.02 -0.18
C GLU A 509 20.15 0.95 -0.80
N MET A 510 21.07 0.25 -0.15
CA MET A 510 22.43 -0.05 -0.64
C MET A 510 22.49 -1.40 -1.40
N ASP A 511 21.49 -1.72 -2.23
CA ASP A 511 21.26 -3.07 -2.76
C ASP A 511 22.27 -3.53 -3.83
N ASN A 512 22.90 -2.59 -4.54
CA ASN A 512 23.78 -2.91 -5.67
C ASN A 512 25.08 -3.62 -5.24
N VAL A 513 25.12 -4.93 -5.51
CA VAL A 513 26.27 -5.81 -5.20
C VAL A 513 27.56 -5.47 -5.96
N LYS A 514 27.46 -4.73 -7.07
CA LYS A 514 28.61 -4.35 -7.91
C LYS A 514 29.18 -2.98 -7.55
N ASP A 515 28.58 -2.27 -6.59
CA ASP A 515 29.06 -0.96 -6.16
C ASP A 515 30.29 -1.13 -5.24
N PRO A 516 31.49 -0.63 -5.62
CA PRO A 516 32.69 -0.76 -4.79
C PRO A 516 32.54 -0.16 -3.39
N ARG A 517 31.63 0.80 -3.20
CA ARG A 517 31.34 1.39 -1.88
C ARG A 517 30.58 0.42 -1.00
N VAL A 518 29.65 -0.35 -1.58
CA VAL A 518 28.90 -1.40 -0.87
C VAL A 518 29.84 -2.55 -0.52
N VAL A 519 30.66 -3.00 -1.47
CA VAL A 519 31.68 -4.04 -1.24
C VAL A 519 32.61 -3.63 -0.09
N HIS A 520 33.19 -2.43 -0.16
CA HIS A 520 34.04 -1.92 0.92
C HIS A 520 33.32 -1.80 2.26
N PHE A 521 32.07 -1.34 2.25
CA PHE A 521 31.28 -1.26 3.48
C PHE A 521 31.09 -2.65 4.12
N VAL A 522 30.70 -3.65 3.33
CA VAL A 522 30.46 -5.02 3.84
C VAL A 522 31.77 -5.65 4.33
N GLU A 523 32.84 -5.57 3.54
CA GLU A 523 34.10 -6.28 3.84
C GLU A 523 34.92 -5.61 4.94
N GLU A 524 34.83 -4.28 5.11
CA GLU A 524 35.74 -3.53 6.00
C GLU A 524 35.02 -2.79 7.13
N TYR A 525 33.86 -2.19 6.87
CA TYR A 525 33.14 -1.44 7.91
C TYR A 525 32.39 -2.38 8.85
N VAL A 526 31.67 -3.38 8.33
CA VAL A 526 30.82 -4.23 9.16
C VAL A 526 31.64 -5.06 10.17
N PRO A 527 32.77 -5.71 9.82
CA PRO A 527 33.57 -6.45 10.80
C PRO A 527 34.12 -5.54 11.92
N ARG A 528 34.55 -4.31 11.59
CA ARG A 528 34.97 -3.32 12.58
C ARG A 528 33.84 -2.89 13.51
N LEU A 529 32.66 -2.59 12.94
CA LEU A 529 31.47 -2.25 13.73
C LEU A 529 31.04 -3.41 14.61
N ALA A 530 31.09 -4.65 14.12
CA ALA A 530 30.74 -5.84 14.89
C ALA A 530 31.58 -5.93 16.17
N LYS A 531 32.90 -5.78 16.05
CA LYS A 531 33.82 -5.75 17.19
C LYS A 531 33.47 -4.63 18.17
N ALA A 532 33.21 -3.42 17.68
CA ALA A 532 32.88 -2.26 18.53
C ALA A 532 31.52 -2.40 19.23
N ILE A 533 30.52 -2.93 18.53
CA ILE A 533 29.17 -3.16 19.06
C ILE A 533 29.18 -4.18 20.19
N ARG A 534 29.93 -5.28 20.01
CA ARG A 534 29.99 -6.39 20.99
C ARG A 534 30.64 -6.02 22.33
N VAL A 535 31.32 -4.87 22.43
CA VAL A 535 31.86 -4.37 23.70
C VAL A 535 30.74 -4.09 24.72
N ASN A 536 29.61 -3.54 24.26
CA ASN A 536 28.47 -3.20 25.13
C ASN A 536 27.19 -4.01 24.79
N ASN A 537 27.17 -4.69 23.65
CA ASN A 537 26.09 -5.56 23.16
C ASN A 537 24.68 -4.93 23.14
N LYS A 538 24.61 -3.61 22.99
CA LYS A 538 23.34 -2.86 22.93
C LYS A 538 23.00 -2.39 21.52
N ALA A 539 23.96 -1.79 20.82
CA ALA A 539 23.78 -1.31 19.46
C ALA A 539 23.57 -2.45 18.46
N LYS A 540 22.87 -2.16 17.36
CA LYS A 540 22.65 -3.08 16.23
C LYS A 540 22.84 -2.37 14.88
N LEU A 541 22.92 -3.13 13.80
CA LEU A 541 22.93 -2.62 12.43
C LEU A 541 21.57 -2.91 11.78
N TYR A 542 20.81 -1.85 11.49
CA TYR A 542 19.49 -1.93 10.88
C TYR A 542 19.61 -1.74 9.38
N PHE A 543 19.12 -2.72 8.62
CA PHE A 543 19.21 -2.74 7.17
C PHE A 543 17.81 -2.59 6.57
N ARG A 544 17.56 -1.54 5.78
CA ARG A 544 16.24 -1.25 5.20
C ARG A 544 16.27 -1.41 3.69
N TYR A 545 15.69 -2.50 3.20
CA TYR A 545 15.72 -2.85 1.77
C TYR A 545 14.35 -3.18 1.18
N LYS A 546 14.25 -2.96 -0.13
CA LYS A 546 13.02 -3.03 -0.92
C LYS A 546 12.85 -4.37 -1.63
N ASN A 547 11.64 -4.56 -2.17
CA ASN A 547 11.33 -5.60 -3.13
C ASN A 547 11.79 -6.98 -2.63
N MET A 548 12.47 -7.73 -3.50
CA MET A 548 12.93 -9.09 -3.25
C MET A 548 14.30 -9.15 -2.55
N PHE A 549 14.83 -8.06 -1.98
CA PHE A 549 16.16 -8.06 -1.39
C PHE A 549 16.36 -9.19 -0.36
N TRP A 550 15.40 -9.37 0.55
CA TRP A 550 15.49 -10.38 1.60
C TRP A 550 15.24 -11.81 1.11
N ALA A 551 14.64 -11.98 -0.06
CA ALA A 551 14.45 -13.27 -0.70
C ALA A 551 15.66 -13.65 -1.57
N LEU A 552 16.10 -12.74 -2.44
CA LEU A 552 17.04 -13.01 -3.53
C LEU A 552 18.35 -12.21 -3.44
N THR A 553 18.31 -10.87 -3.38
CA THR A 553 19.54 -10.04 -3.47
C THR A 553 20.53 -10.34 -2.35
N ASN A 554 20.05 -10.65 -1.14
CA ASN A 554 20.90 -11.06 -0.03
C ASN A 554 21.60 -12.42 -0.23
N LYS A 555 21.27 -13.18 -1.29
CA LYS A 555 21.93 -14.44 -1.68
C LYS A 555 23.09 -14.24 -2.66
N LEU A 556 23.33 -13.00 -3.08
CA LEU A 556 24.46 -12.63 -3.93
C LEU A 556 25.60 -12.06 -3.07
N SER A 557 26.85 -12.32 -3.46
CA SER A 557 28.02 -11.69 -2.84
C SER A 557 28.02 -10.18 -3.10
N PRO A 558 28.35 -9.32 -2.12
CA PRO A 558 28.92 -9.65 -0.80
C PRO A 558 27.89 -9.85 0.33
N TRP A 559 26.59 -9.68 0.01
CA TRP A 559 25.53 -9.77 1.03
C TRP A 559 25.36 -11.18 1.57
N LYS A 560 25.63 -12.20 0.76
CA LYS A 560 25.56 -13.60 1.17
C LYS A 560 26.49 -13.88 2.35
N GLU A 561 27.74 -13.41 2.24
CA GLU A 561 28.79 -13.58 3.23
C GLU A 561 28.45 -12.81 4.51
N LEU A 562 27.82 -11.63 4.39
CA LEU A 562 27.38 -10.89 5.56
C LEU A 562 26.22 -11.59 6.30
N PHE A 563 25.16 -11.94 5.58
CA PHE A 563 23.90 -12.36 6.20
C PHE A 563 23.81 -13.85 6.50
N PHE A 564 24.63 -14.69 5.86
CA PHE A 564 24.49 -16.16 5.96
C PHE A 564 25.79 -16.87 6.40
N SER A 565 26.83 -16.14 6.81
CA SER A 565 28.06 -16.72 7.38
C SER A 565 27.87 -17.30 8.79
N GLY A 566 26.86 -16.86 9.52
CA GLY A 566 26.71 -17.15 10.95
C GLY A 566 27.54 -16.25 11.87
N GLU A 567 28.38 -15.37 11.30
CA GLU A 567 29.32 -14.55 12.09
C GLU A 567 28.64 -13.36 12.77
N PHE A 568 27.56 -12.82 12.20
CA PHE A 568 27.01 -11.51 12.58
C PHE A 568 25.55 -11.56 13.10
N ASN A 569 25.02 -12.76 13.35
CA ASN A 569 23.59 -12.99 13.63
C ASN A 569 23.06 -12.11 14.78
N ASP A 570 23.91 -11.83 15.77
CA ASP A 570 23.61 -11.05 16.97
C ASP A 570 23.47 -9.55 16.71
N ILE A 571 24.08 -9.00 15.66
CA ILE A 571 24.12 -7.54 15.41
C ILE A 571 23.25 -7.10 14.24
N LEU A 572 22.85 -8.00 13.35
CA LEU A 572 22.11 -7.66 12.14
C LEU A 572 20.60 -7.64 12.40
N VAL A 573 19.94 -6.55 11.98
CA VAL A 573 18.48 -6.39 12.08
C VAL A 573 17.92 -6.04 10.71
N PRO A 574 17.48 -7.03 9.93
CA PRO A 574 16.76 -6.81 8.66
C PRO A 574 15.45 -6.06 8.86
N ALA A 575 15.16 -5.14 7.96
CA ALA A 575 13.93 -4.36 7.93
C ALA A 575 13.50 -4.15 6.47
N SER A 576 12.21 -3.98 6.22
CA SER A 576 11.73 -3.61 4.89
C SER A 576 11.94 -2.13 4.60
N GLU A 577 11.87 -1.76 3.33
CA GLU A 577 11.68 -0.39 2.81
C GLU A 577 10.56 -0.41 1.75
N ASP A 578 9.49 -1.18 1.97
CA ASP A 578 8.48 -1.55 0.97
C ASP A 578 7.59 -0.43 0.38
N THR A 579 8.02 0.82 0.50
CA THR A 579 7.52 1.93 -0.28
C THR A 579 7.49 1.59 -1.77
N SER A 580 6.32 1.66 -2.42
CA SER A 580 6.18 1.40 -3.86
C SER A 580 6.59 -0.03 -4.27
N SER A 581 6.54 -0.99 -3.34
CA SER A 581 6.88 -2.40 -3.57
C SER A 581 5.66 -3.18 -4.06
N ARG A 582 5.89 -4.34 -4.69
CA ARG A 582 4.84 -5.27 -5.15
C ARG A 582 4.99 -6.66 -4.52
N THR A 583 6.03 -6.85 -3.72
CA THR A 583 6.53 -8.14 -3.23
C THR A 583 6.76 -8.10 -1.72
N GLN A 584 5.90 -7.39 -0.98
CA GLN A 584 5.99 -7.24 0.48
C GLN A 584 5.84 -8.57 1.21
N ASP A 585 5.02 -9.46 0.67
CA ASP A 585 4.83 -10.84 1.11
C ASP A 585 6.13 -11.67 0.95
N VAL A 586 6.81 -11.54 -0.19
CA VAL A 586 8.12 -12.17 -0.46
C VAL A 586 9.20 -11.59 0.45
N ASN A 587 9.18 -10.28 0.67
CA ASN A 587 10.08 -9.57 1.59
C ASN A 587 9.93 -10.05 3.03
N LEU A 588 8.68 -10.24 3.49
CA LEU A 588 8.36 -10.83 4.79
C LEU A 588 8.85 -12.28 4.87
N ALA A 589 8.52 -13.13 3.89
CA ALA A 589 8.93 -14.54 3.87
C ALA A 589 10.46 -14.71 3.91
N GLY A 590 11.21 -13.82 3.25
CA GLY A 590 12.67 -13.77 3.34
C GLY A 590 13.18 -13.45 4.74
N ARG A 591 12.60 -12.44 5.42
CA ARG A 591 13.01 -12.08 6.79
C ARG A 591 12.64 -13.16 7.81
N VAL A 592 11.45 -13.77 7.68
CA VAL A 592 11.07 -14.93 8.50
C VAL A 592 12.03 -16.09 8.26
N GLY A 593 12.41 -16.37 7.01
CA GLY A 593 13.38 -17.42 6.70
C GLY A 593 14.78 -17.17 7.24
N MET A 594 15.21 -15.91 7.31
CA MET A 594 16.47 -15.57 7.99
C MET A 594 16.41 -15.85 9.49
N LEU A 595 15.33 -15.45 10.18
CA LEU A 595 15.16 -15.70 11.61
C LEU A 595 14.99 -17.19 11.92
N SER A 596 14.02 -17.84 11.30
CA SER A 596 13.71 -19.26 11.53
C SER A 596 14.82 -20.20 11.03
N GLY A 597 15.62 -19.77 10.05
CA GLY A 597 16.82 -20.48 9.61
C GLY A 597 18.02 -20.30 10.55
N GLY A 598 17.93 -19.40 11.53
CA GLY A 598 18.99 -19.14 12.51
C GLY A 598 20.13 -18.27 11.99
N TYR A 599 19.88 -17.45 10.97
CA TYR A 599 20.88 -16.54 10.37
C TYR A 599 20.89 -15.14 11.00
N ILE A 600 19.87 -14.81 11.77
CA ILE A 600 19.75 -13.57 12.54
C ILE A 600 19.04 -13.86 13.86
N ASP A 601 19.26 -13.01 14.85
CA ASP A 601 18.57 -13.09 16.14
C ASP A 601 17.35 -12.16 16.23
N ASP A 602 17.30 -11.12 15.39
CA ASP A 602 16.22 -10.14 15.37
C ASP A 602 15.96 -9.62 13.95
N PHE A 603 14.69 -9.33 13.63
CA PHE A 603 14.34 -8.45 12.51
C PHE A 603 13.32 -7.39 12.94
N ALA A 604 13.21 -6.34 12.14
CA ALA A 604 12.37 -5.20 12.45
C ALA A 604 11.06 -5.17 11.63
N MET A 605 9.98 -4.77 12.30
CA MET A 605 8.78 -4.25 11.65
C MET A 605 9.01 -2.79 11.22
N ARG A 606 8.52 -2.41 10.04
CA ARG A 606 8.53 -1.02 9.57
C ARG A 606 7.11 -0.55 9.27
N LEU A 607 6.62 0.37 10.08
CA LEU A 607 5.25 0.89 10.02
C LEU A 607 5.31 2.40 9.73
N ILE A 608 4.91 2.80 8.51
CA ILE A 608 5.00 4.18 8.02
C ILE A 608 3.93 4.48 6.97
N ASP A 609 3.51 5.74 6.92
CA ASP A 609 2.51 6.30 5.97
C ASP A 609 2.78 6.07 4.47
N ASP A 610 3.98 5.64 4.09
CA ASP A 610 4.34 5.35 2.70
C ASP A 610 4.09 3.88 2.32
N ASN A 611 3.87 2.98 3.30
CA ASN A 611 3.53 1.58 3.04
C ASN A 611 2.28 1.38 2.15
N PRO A 612 1.16 2.13 2.28
CA PRO A 612 -0.04 1.97 1.44
C PRO A 612 0.16 2.47 -0.01
N THR A 613 1.35 2.26 -0.59
CA THR A 613 1.72 2.69 -1.92
C THR A 613 2.12 1.49 -2.78
N GLY A 614 1.19 0.97 -3.58
CA GLY A 614 1.49 -0.07 -4.59
C GLY A 614 2.11 0.55 -5.86
N TRP A 615 1.49 1.62 -6.36
CA TRP A 615 2.02 2.46 -7.44
C TRP A 615 1.64 3.92 -7.20
N ARG A 616 2.64 4.79 -7.11
CA ARG A 616 2.47 6.12 -6.49
C ARG A 616 1.35 6.98 -7.09
N PRO A 617 1.21 7.15 -8.42
CA PRO A 617 0.15 7.98 -8.98
C PRO A 617 -1.28 7.50 -8.69
N LEU A 618 -1.46 6.23 -8.33
CA LEU A 618 -2.79 5.59 -8.21
C LEU A 618 -3.02 4.90 -6.85
N SER A 619 -2.13 5.15 -5.90
CA SER A 619 -2.29 4.67 -4.51
C SER A 619 -3.33 5.51 -3.77
N PRO A 620 -3.93 5.04 -2.68
CA PRO A 620 -4.88 5.84 -1.91
C PRO A 620 -4.21 7.01 -1.16
N GLY A 621 -2.89 6.93 -0.89
CA GLY A 621 -2.17 7.93 -0.11
C GLY A 621 -2.19 7.66 1.41
N GLY A 622 -2.00 8.69 2.22
CA GLY A 622 -1.97 8.59 3.69
C GLY A 622 -3.28 8.06 4.28
N GLN A 623 -3.22 6.94 5.01
CA GLN A 623 -4.40 6.31 5.61
C GLN A 623 -4.84 7.03 6.89
N ARG A 624 -6.14 7.04 7.16
CA ARG A 624 -6.73 7.67 8.36
C ARG A 624 -6.85 6.73 9.55
N THR A 625 -7.00 5.42 9.31
CA THR A 625 -7.08 4.42 10.38
C THR A 625 -5.70 3.80 10.63
N ILE A 626 -5.39 3.45 11.89
CA ILE A 626 -4.16 2.71 12.22
C ILE A 626 -4.19 1.25 11.75
N SER A 627 -5.39 0.75 11.42
CA SER A 627 -5.68 -0.65 11.14
C SER A 627 -4.66 -1.35 10.23
N PRO A 628 -4.24 -0.80 9.07
CA PRO A 628 -3.29 -1.47 8.18
C PRO A 628 -1.93 -1.72 8.87
N TYR A 629 -1.43 -0.70 9.56
CA TYR A 629 -0.13 -0.74 10.25
C TYR A 629 -0.16 -1.63 11.50
N LEU A 630 -1.23 -1.55 12.28
CA LEU A 630 -1.43 -2.35 13.49
C LEU A 630 -1.45 -3.85 13.16
N ARG A 631 -2.26 -4.24 12.18
CA ARG A 631 -2.40 -5.63 11.75
C ARG A 631 -1.09 -6.15 11.14
N GLN A 632 -0.41 -5.34 10.32
CA GLN A 632 0.88 -5.69 9.74
C GLN A 632 1.96 -5.88 10.82
N GLY A 633 2.04 -4.96 11.78
CA GLY A 633 2.96 -5.03 12.91
C GLY A 633 2.73 -6.27 13.76
N THR A 634 1.46 -6.60 14.02
CA THR A 634 1.07 -7.81 14.76
C THR A 634 1.49 -9.08 14.03
N LEU A 635 1.27 -9.16 12.71
CA LEU A 635 1.70 -10.31 11.91
C LEU A 635 3.23 -10.49 11.98
N MET A 636 4.00 -9.42 11.74
CA MET A 636 5.47 -9.50 11.84
C MET A 636 5.96 -9.89 13.24
N ALA A 637 5.36 -9.31 14.28
CA ALA A 637 5.67 -9.64 15.67
C ALA A 637 5.41 -11.13 15.97
N SER A 638 4.32 -11.67 15.44
CA SER A 638 3.94 -13.07 15.63
C SER A 638 4.85 -14.07 14.93
N TYR A 639 5.68 -13.60 13.99
CA TYR A 639 6.77 -14.35 13.36
C TYR A 639 8.16 -13.93 13.88
N GLY A 640 8.23 -13.27 15.05
CA GLY A 640 9.47 -13.00 15.77
C GLY A 640 10.08 -11.60 15.58
N ALA A 641 9.41 -10.66 14.92
CA ALA A 641 9.89 -9.28 14.87
C ALA A 641 9.79 -8.62 16.24
N ARG A 642 10.91 -8.29 16.89
CA ARG A 642 10.94 -7.63 18.21
C ARG A 642 11.19 -6.11 18.14
N VAL A 643 11.77 -5.66 17.04
CA VAL A 643 12.13 -4.25 16.81
C VAL A 643 11.08 -3.61 15.91
N ALA A 644 10.68 -2.37 16.19
CA ALA A 644 9.82 -1.59 15.30
C ALA A 644 10.48 -0.28 14.89
N ILE A 645 10.52 0.00 13.60
CA ILE A 645 10.90 1.29 13.01
C ILE A 645 9.60 1.98 12.62
N ASN A 646 9.07 2.80 13.53
CA ASN A 646 7.74 3.41 13.39
C ASN A 646 7.89 4.90 13.15
N PHE A 647 7.21 5.38 12.12
CA PHE A 647 7.13 6.81 11.81
C PHE A 647 5.73 7.31 12.10
N ASP A 648 5.64 8.54 12.61
CA ASP A 648 4.37 9.19 12.92
C ASP A 648 3.45 9.10 11.70
N GLY A 649 2.29 8.45 11.89
CA GLY A 649 1.24 8.51 10.91
C GLY A 649 0.53 9.84 11.05
N ILE A 650 0.96 10.87 10.31
CA ILE A 650 0.49 12.24 10.50
C ILE A 650 -0.99 12.41 10.12
N PHE A 651 -1.52 11.45 9.36
CA PHE A 651 -2.93 11.36 8.94
C PHE A 651 -3.83 10.58 9.91
N LEU A 652 -3.25 9.88 10.88
CA LEU A 652 -3.97 8.92 11.70
C LEU A 652 -4.94 9.59 12.67
N GLU A 653 -6.14 9.03 12.74
CA GLU A 653 -7.13 9.29 13.78
C GLU A 653 -6.97 8.29 14.93
N GLU A 654 -7.49 8.66 16.09
CA GLU A 654 -7.56 7.77 17.26
C GLU A 654 -8.60 6.65 17.05
N PRO A 655 -8.37 5.43 17.55
CA PRO A 655 -7.15 5.00 18.24
C PRO A 655 -5.98 4.79 17.27
N GLY A 656 -4.78 5.20 17.68
CA GLY A 656 -3.51 5.10 16.97
C GLY A 656 -2.63 3.93 17.41
N MET A 657 -1.31 4.14 17.42
CA MET A 657 -0.30 3.11 17.72
C MET A 657 -0.36 2.56 19.17
N GLU A 658 -1.07 3.23 20.07
CA GLU A 658 -1.28 2.76 21.45
C GLU A 658 -1.95 1.40 21.52
N VAL A 659 -2.74 1.01 20.52
CA VAL A 659 -3.33 -0.33 20.45
C VAL A 659 -2.22 -1.39 20.36
N LEU A 660 -1.23 -1.19 19.48
CA LEU A 660 -0.10 -2.12 19.35
C LEU A 660 0.70 -2.18 20.65
N TYR A 661 0.96 -1.03 21.28
CA TYR A 661 1.70 -0.97 22.53
C TYR A 661 0.95 -1.64 23.69
N ALA A 662 -0.38 -1.54 23.73
CA ALA A 662 -1.20 -2.26 24.70
C ALA A 662 -1.11 -3.77 24.50
N LEU A 663 -1.22 -4.27 23.26
CA LEU A 663 -1.09 -5.70 22.94
C LEU A 663 0.28 -6.25 23.34
N MET A 664 1.36 -5.53 23.01
CA MET A 664 2.73 -5.90 23.37
C MET A 664 2.97 -5.88 24.89
N LYS A 665 2.53 -4.80 25.56
CA LYS A 665 2.75 -4.57 27.00
C LYS A 665 1.96 -5.55 27.86
N SER A 666 0.68 -5.76 27.54
CA SER A 666 -0.19 -6.70 28.26
C SER A 666 0.24 -8.16 28.12
N GLY A 667 0.95 -8.49 27.04
CA GLY A 667 1.35 -9.85 26.70
C GLY A 667 0.29 -10.62 25.92
N VAL A 668 -0.81 -9.98 25.50
CA VAL A 668 -1.74 -10.55 24.50
C VAL A 668 -0.95 -10.96 23.26
N LEU A 669 -0.10 -10.05 22.77
CA LEU A 669 0.91 -10.32 21.75
C LEU A 669 2.23 -10.69 22.46
N PRO A 670 2.62 -11.98 22.50
CA PRO A 670 3.86 -12.39 23.13
C PRO A 670 5.07 -12.03 22.27
N LEU A 671 6.25 -11.98 22.89
CA LEU A 671 7.50 -12.06 22.14
C LEU A 671 7.69 -13.51 21.70
N VAL A 672 8.08 -13.70 20.44
CA VAL A 672 8.14 -15.00 19.80
C VAL A 672 9.59 -15.33 19.48
N GLU A 673 10.12 -16.37 20.11
CA GLU A 673 11.41 -16.95 19.73
C GLU A 673 11.20 -17.88 18.52
N LYS A 674 12.26 -18.06 17.72
CA LYS A 674 12.15 -18.75 16.42
C LYS A 674 11.70 -20.22 16.55
N GLU A 675 12.02 -20.88 17.66
CA GLU A 675 11.63 -22.25 17.95
C GLU A 675 10.14 -22.39 18.29
N ASP A 676 9.48 -21.32 18.73
CA ASP A 676 8.08 -21.31 19.16
C ASP A 676 7.10 -21.02 18.01
N ILE A 677 7.61 -20.72 16.81
CA ILE A 677 6.79 -20.54 15.61
C ILE A 677 6.31 -21.92 15.12
N GLN A 678 5.04 -22.24 15.35
CA GLN A 678 4.43 -23.53 14.99
C GLN A 678 3.71 -23.50 13.63
N SER A 679 3.73 -22.36 12.95
CA SER A 679 2.98 -22.12 11.70
C SER A 679 3.86 -22.22 10.44
N ILE A 680 5.03 -22.86 10.52
CA ILE A 680 5.91 -23.12 9.36
C ILE A 680 5.80 -24.61 8.98
N GLY A 681 5.24 -24.89 7.80
CA GLY A 681 5.00 -26.27 7.33
C GLY A 681 5.99 -26.76 6.29
N SER A 682 6.52 -25.86 5.47
CA SER A 682 7.46 -26.16 4.39
C SER A 682 8.40 -24.97 4.14
N TRP A 683 9.40 -25.13 3.27
CA TRP A 683 10.38 -24.09 2.96
C TRP A 683 10.56 -23.89 1.45
N HIS A 684 11.01 -22.70 1.07
CA HIS A 684 11.51 -22.42 -0.27
C HIS A 684 12.98 -21.97 -0.19
N LEU A 685 13.84 -22.66 -0.91
CA LEU A 685 15.28 -22.44 -0.87
C LEU A 685 15.76 -21.78 -2.18
N ILE A 686 16.70 -20.86 -2.04
CA ILE A 686 17.29 -20.14 -3.16
C ILE A 686 18.68 -20.67 -3.44
N GLN A 687 18.89 -21.09 -4.69
CA GLN A 687 20.19 -21.52 -5.23
C GLN A 687 20.50 -20.67 -6.47
N ASN A 688 21.68 -20.03 -6.49
CA ASN A 688 22.17 -19.26 -7.63
C ASN A 688 21.17 -18.20 -8.15
N ALA A 689 20.76 -17.26 -7.27
CA ALA A 689 19.72 -16.28 -7.56
C ALA A 689 19.90 -15.56 -8.91
N ASP A 690 18.82 -15.42 -9.68
CA ASP A 690 18.84 -14.82 -11.01
C ASP A 690 19.01 -13.29 -10.94
N GLU A 691 20.23 -12.82 -11.23
CA GLU A 691 20.58 -11.39 -11.23
C GLU A 691 19.73 -10.57 -12.19
N HIS A 692 19.31 -11.13 -13.34
CA HIS A 692 18.52 -10.40 -14.33
C HIS A 692 17.10 -10.11 -13.81
N LEU A 693 16.47 -11.10 -13.16
CA LEU A 693 15.18 -10.92 -12.52
C LEU A 693 15.28 -9.85 -11.42
N ILE A 694 16.27 -9.97 -10.52
CA ILE A 694 16.52 -8.99 -9.44
C ILE A 694 16.66 -7.58 -10.02
N HIS A 695 17.57 -7.39 -10.98
CA HIS A 695 17.82 -6.09 -11.60
C HIS A 695 16.56 -5.52 -12.27
N SER A 696 15.74 -6.36 -12.90
CA SER A 696 14.50 -5.89 -13.54
C SER A 696 13.49 -5.36 -12.53
N VAL A 697 13.36 -5.99 -11.36
CA VAL A 697 12.42 -5.59 -10.30
C VAL A 697 12.91 -4.36 -9.53
N ASP A 698 14.23 -4.27 -9.29
CA ASP A 698 14.84 -3.16 -8.54
C ASP A 698 14.98 -1.88 -9.37
N THR A 699 14.96 -1.97 -10.70
CA THR A 699 14.87 -0.80 -11.61
C THR A 699 13.44 -0.26 -11.66
N HIS A 700 12.81 -0.08 -10.50
CA HIS A 700 11.37 0.11 -10.34
C HIS A 700 10.81 1.44 -10.85
N HIS A 701 11.67 2.41 -11.20
CA HIS A 701 11.23 3.69 -11.76
C HIS A 701 11.07 3.65 -13.28
N ASN A 702 11.60 2.63 -13.95
CA ASN A 702 11.50 2.48 -15.39
C ASN A 702 10.22 1.72 -15.76
N MET A 703 9.33 2.34 -16.53
CA MET A 703 8.11 1.69 -17.02
C MET A 703 8.34 0.96 -18.34
N ASN A 704 9.44 1.23 -19.04
CA ASN A 704 9.76 0.66 -20.35
C ASN A 704 10.49 -0.68 -20.21
N GLN A 705 9.86 -1.65 -19.55
CA GLN A 705 10.47 -2.96 -19.23
C GLN A 705 9.60 -4.17 -19.60
N TYR A 706 8.42 -3.96 -20.21
CA TYR A 706 7.48 -5.04 -20.49
C TYR A 706 8.09 -6.14 -21.36
N LYS A 707 7.89 -7.39 -20.92
CA LYS A 707 8.11 -8.58 -21.73
C LYS A 707 6.92 -9.53 -21.62
N ALA A 708 6.62 -10.19 -22.72
CA ALA A 708 5.52 -11.15 -22.79
C ALA A 708 5.75 -12.39 -21.90
N ASP A 709 7.00 -12.68 -21.52
CA ASP A 709 7.41 -13.80 -20.64
C ASP A 709 7.61 -13.40 -19.17
N ASP A 710 7.23 -12.18 -18.76
CA ASP A 710 7.39 -11.71 -17.37
C ASP A 710 6.59 -12.54 -16.34
N ASP A 711 5.60 -13.32 -16.80
CA ASP A 711 4.85 -14.26 -15.96
C ASP A 711 5.54 -15.63 -15.80
N ASN A 712 6.57 -15.92 -16.60
CA ASN A 712 7.37 -17.12 -16.52
C ASN A 712 8.54 -16.97 -15.53
N ALA A 713 8.19 -16.78 -14.26
CA ALA A 713 9.12 -16.77 -13.15
C ALA A 713 8.48 -17.36 -11.88
N VAL A 714 9.28 -17.87 -10.96
CA VAL A 714 8.81 -18.30 -9.62
C VAL A 714 8.32 -17.09 -8.81
N PHE A 715 9.04 -15.97 -8.90
CA PHE A 715 8.58 -14.64 -8.45
C PHE A 715 8.27 -13.76 -9.66
N SER A 716 7.08 -13.95 -10.20
CA SER A 716 6.63 -13.33 -11.45
C SER A 716 5.95 -11.97 -11.28
N VAL A 717 5.87 -11.23 -12.39
CA VAL A 717 5.16 -9.95 -12.53
C VAL A 717 5.45 -8.95 -11.40
N ALA A 718 6.69 -8.93 -10.91
CA ALA A 718 7.12 -8.15 -9.76
C ALA A 718 7.59 -6.73 -10.14
N GLN A 719 7.79 -6.42 -11.41
CA GLN A 719 8.22 -5.12 -11.93
C GLN A 719 7.12 -4.05 -11.79
N MET A 720 7.47 -2.76 -11.87
CA MET A 720 6.53 -1.67 -11.61
C MET A 720 5.39 -1.59 -12.62
N HIS A 721 5.65 -1.89 -13.91
CA HIS A 721 4.62 -1.88 -14.96
C HIS A 721 3.56 -2.99 -14.79
N TRP A 722 3.77 -3.90 -13.84
CA TRP A 722 2.84 -4.97 -13.43
C TRP A 722 2.12 -4.70 -12.11
N ALA A 723 2.28 -3.51 -11.50
CA ALA A 723 1.54 -3.17 -10.29
C ALA A 723 0.03 -3.45 -10.47
N GLY A 724 -0.59 -4.01 -9.44
CA GLY A 724 -2.00 -4.38 -9.41
C GLY A 724 -2.37 -5.65 -10.19
N ALA A 725 -1.47 -6.23 -10.98
CA ALA A 725 -1.77 -7.38 -11.84
C ALA A 725 -1.98 -8.67 -11.05
N SER A 726 -2.86 -9.53 -11.56
CA SER A 726 -3.10 -10.87 -11.02
C SER A 726 -1.83 -11.72 -11.06
N VAL A 727 -1.58 -12.45 -9.99
CA VAL A 727 -0.44 -13.35 -9.83
C VAL A 727 -0.76 -14.70 -10.49
N PRO A 728 0.13 -15.24 -11.35
CA PRO A 728 -0.04 -16.57 -11.94
C PRO A 728 -0.15 -17.70 -10.90
N GLU A 729 -0.88 -18.77 -11.26
CA GLU A 729 -1.12 -19.94 -10.39
C GLU A 729 0.15 -20.71 -9.99
N HIS A 730 1.24 -20.55 -10.73
CA HIS A 730 2.53 -21.18 -10.43
C HIS A 730 3.46 -20.30 -9.58
N ASP A 731 3.09 -19.05 -9.32
CA ASP A 731 3.91 -18.12 -8.55
C ASP A 731 3.99 -18.55 -7.09
N TYR A 732 5.17 -18.35 -6.49
CA TYR A 732 5.40 -18.59 -5.08
C TYR A 732 4.35 -17.93 -4.18
N SER A 733 4.03 -16.66 -4.43
CA SER A 733 3.15 -15.85 -3.59
C SER A 733 1.72 -16.40 -3.59
N LYS A 734 1.27 -16.91 -4.73
CA LYS A 734 -0.04 -17.53 -4.88
C LYS A 734 -0.11 -18.86 -4.14
N ILE A 735 0.86 -19.74 -4.38
CA ILE A 735 0.88 -21.10 -3.82
C ILE A 735 1.16 -21.09 -2.30
N ALA A 736 2.20 -20.37 -1.88
CA ALA A 736 2.72 -20.42 -0.53
C ALA A 736 2.00 -19.44 0.42
N LEU A 737 1.62 -18.27 -0.08
CA LEU A 737 1.14 -17.17 0.76
C LEU A 737 -0.33 -16.79 0.48
N GLY A 738 -0.95 -17.34 -0.58
CA GLY A 738 -2.35 -17.05 -0.93
C GLY A 738 -2.56 -15.61 -1.42
N VAL A 739 -1.58 -15.06 -2.14
CA VAL A 739 -1.63 -13.71 -2.73
C VAL A 739 -2.24 -13.77 -4.14
N ASP A 740 -3.27 -12.94 -4.37
CA ASP A 740 -4.02 -12.95 -5.63
C ASP A 740 -3.47 -11.97 -6.68
N TYR A 741 -2.93 -10.81 -6.27
CA TYR A 741 -2.42 -9.77 -7.17
C TYR A 741 -1.33 -8.90 -6.53
N ARG A 742 -0.56 -8.15 -7.33
CA ARG A 742 0.64 -7.40 -6.92
C ARG A 742 0.36 -5.95 -6.48
N TRP A 743 -0.22 -5.72 -5.31
CA TRP A 743 -0.53 -4.35 -4.84
C TRP A 743 0.05 -4.00 -3.46
N THR A 744 -0.60 -4.41 -2.38
CA THR A 744 -0.21 -4.11 -0.99
C THR A 744 -0.25 -5.37 -0.12
N ASN A 745 0.58 -6.35 -0.46
CA ASN A 745 0.53 -7.71 0.11
C ASN A 745 1.25 -7.83 1.46
N TYR A 746 1.00 -6.90 2.36
CA TYR A 746 1.65 -6.85 3.67
C TYR A 746 1.18 -7.94 4.64
N MET A 747 -0.01 -8.49 4.40
CA MET A 747 -0.67 -9.46 5.27
C MET A 747 -1.29 -10.57 4.42
N PRO A 748 -0.46 -11.45 3.83
CA PRO A 748 -0.97 -12.59 3.09
C PRO A 748 -1.81 -13.51 3.98
N LYS A 749 -2.76 -14.26 3.39
CA LYS A 749 -3.62 -15.21 4.14
C LYS A 749 -2.81 -16.40 4.69
N ILE A 750 -1.80 -16.85 3.96
CA ILE A 750 -0.92 -17.95 4.37
C ILE A 750 -1.75 -19.25 4.60
N PRO A 751 -2.54 -19.71 3.62
CA PRO A 751 -3.54 -20.77 3.83
C PRO A 751 -2.94 -22.14 4.19
N ASN A 752 -1.67 -22.36 3.89
CA ASN A 752 -0.93 -23.61 4.10
C ASN A 752 0.12 -23.51 5.23
N GLY A 753 0.04 -22.44 6.04
CA GLY A 753 1.14 -22.04 6.93
C GLY A 753 2.26 -21.32 6.18
N MET A 754 3.10 -20.62 6.94
CA MET A 754 4.21 -19.84 6.40
C MET A 754 5.18 -20.78 5.70
N THR A 755 5.51 -20.43 4.46
CA THR A 755 6.67 -20.96 3.76
C THR A 755 7.72 -19.86 3.82
N PRO A 756 8.80 -19.98 4.59
CA PRO A 756 9.87 -19.00 4.59
C PRO A 756 10.85 -19.23 3.44
N ILE A 757 11.58 -18.16 3.08
CA ILE A 757 12.60 -18.19 2.01
C ILE A 757 14.00 -18.16 2.65
N ALA A 758 14.83 -19.15 2.31
CA ALA A 758 16.17 -19.33 2.88
C ALA A 758 17.21 -19.70 1.81
N PRO A 759 18.52 -19.62 2.09
CA PRO A 759 19.53 -20.11 1.17
C PRO A 759 19.54 -21.65 1.12
N VAL A 760 19.98 -22.24 -0.01
CA VAL A 760 20.00 -23.71 -0.24
C VAL A 760 20.82 -24.49 0.79
N GLU A 761 21.76 -23.83 1.45
CA GLU A 761 22.58 -24.38 2.53
C GLU A 761 21.74 -24.89 3.71
N LEU A 762 20.51 -24.41 3.88
CA LEU A 762 19.59 -24.88 4.92
C LEU A 762 19.05 -26.30 4.66
N SER A 763 19.10 -26.80 3.42
CA SER A 763 18.58 -28.12 3.02
C SER A 763 18.97 -29.26 3.96
N LYS A 764 20.27 -29.36 4.30
CA LYS A 764 20.79 -30.41 5.21
C LYS A 764 20.10 -30.43 6.57
N ALA A 765 19.77 -29.25 7.11
CA ALA A 765 19.07 -29.13 8.39
C ALA A 765 17.58 -29.45 8.28
N LEU A 766 16.98 -29.29 7.10
CA LEU A 766 15.59 -29.64 6.83
C LEU A 766 15.44 -31.15 6.58
N ASP A 767 16.39 -31.75 5.85
CA ASP A 767 16.45 -33.19 5.60
C ASP A 767 16.50 -33.99 6.91
N SER A 768 17.36 -33.55 7.85
CA SER A 768 17.49 -34.20 9.17
C SER A 768 16.24 -34.07 10.04
N LYS A 769 15.39 -33.08 9.77
CA LYS A 769 14.10 -32.86 10.44
C LYS A 769 12.91 -33.39 9.64
N HIS A 770 13.14 -33.98 8.47
CA HIS A 770 12.11 -34.46 7.53
C HIS A 770 11.08 -33.37 7.15
N VAL A 771 11.56 -32.13 6.97
CA VAL A 771 10.77 -30.98 6.55
C VAL A 771 10.90 -30.81 5.03
N GLY A 772 9.75 -30.74 4.33
CA GLY A 772 9.73 -30.59 2.89
C GLY A 772 10.15 -29.18 2.45
N TYR A 773 10.86 -29.10 1.33
CA TYR A 773 11.26 -27.84 0.73
C TYR A 773 11.33 -27.92 -0.79
N THR A 774 11.32 -26.76 -1.43
CA THR A 774 11.56 -26.61 -2.88
C THR A 774 12.77 -25.72 -3.14
N ILE A 775 13.35 -25.78 -4.34
CA ILE A 775 14.54 -24.99 -4.72
C ILE A 775 14.27 -24.20 -6.00
N SER A 776 14.64 -22.92 -6.05
CA SER A 776 14.65 -22.12 -7.27
C SER A 776 15.83 -21.15 -7.32
N ASP A 777 16.06 -20.53 -8.49
CA ASP A 777 16.89 -19.33 -8.61
C ASP A 777 16.06 -18.02 -8.55
N GLY A 778 14.77 -18.13 -8.25
CA GLY A 778 13.78 -17.06 -8.29
C GLY A 778 13.06 -16.87 -9.63
N LYS A 779 13.68 -17.27 -10.75
CA LYS A 779 13.03 -17.32 -12.07
C LYS A 779 12.59 -18.75 -12.41
N HIS A 780 13.49 -19.71 -12.33
CA HIS A 780 13.27 -21.11 -12.68
C HIS A 780 13.27 -21.98 -11.42
N GLY A 781 12.45 -23.02 -11.44
CA GLY A 781 12.55 -24.09 -10.45
C GLY A 781 13.80 -24.92 -10.66
N ILE A 782 14.26 -25.60 -9.62
CA ILE A 782 15.39 -26.55 -9.70
C ILE A 782 14.89 -27.91 -9.20
N ILE A 783 14.85 -28.89 -10.10
CA ILE A 783 14.48 -30.29 -9.82
C ILE A 783 15.62 -31.16 -10.35
N ASP A 784 16.12 -32.08 -9.51
CA ASP A 784 17.26 -32.95 -9.84
C ASP A 784 18.48 -32.18 -10.39
N ASN A 785 18.79 -31.03 -9.76
CA ASN A 785 19.84 -30.08 -10.16
C ASN A 785 19.68 -29.49 -11.58
N LYS A 786 18.50 -29.58 -12.19
CA LYS A 786 18.19 -28.99 -13.50
C LYS A 786 17.19 -27.86 -13.36
N LYS A 787 17.41 -26.78 -14.10
CA LYS A 787 16.45 -25.68 -14.22
C LYS A 787 15.22 -26.15 -14.98
N VAL A 788 14.04 -25.82 -14.45
CA VAL A 788 12.73 -26.09 -15.06
C VAL A 788 11.89 -24.82 -15.08
N GLU A 789 11.04 -24.70 -16.09
CA GLU A 789 10.13 -23.56 -16.23
C GLU A 789 9.22 -23.40 -15.03
N ALA A 790 8.90 -22.15 -14.67
CA ALA A 790 8.14 -21.83 -13.46
C ALA A 790 6.78 -22.53 -13.41
N LYS A 791 6.09 -22.63 -14.57
CA LYS A 791 4.81 -23.33 -14.70
C LYS A 791 4.90 -24.83 -14.40
N VAL A 792 6.01 -25.48 -14.76
CA VAL A 792 6.25 -26.90 -14.46
C VAL A 792 6.56 -27.05 -12.98
N PHE A 793 7.45 -26.19 -12.46
CA PHE A 793 7.84 -26.16 -11.06
C PHE A 793 6.68 -25.88 -10.09
N GLY A 794 5.72 -25.04 -10.48
CA GLY A 794 4.57 -24.70 -9.64
C GLY A 794 3.77 -25.91 -9.17
N LYS A 795 3.74 -27.01 -9.95
CA LYS A 795 3.10 -28.27 -9.52
C LYS A 795 3.85 -28.92 -8.36
N GLU A 796 5.17 -28.96 -8.44
CA GLU A 796 6.04 -29.48 -7.38
C GLU A 796 5.94 -28.62 -6.12
N MET A 797 6.02 -27.30 -6.28
CA MET A 797 5.87 -26.37 -5.16
C MET A 797 4.52 -26.56 -4.45
N LYS A 798 3.43 -26.65 -5.21
CA LYS A 798 2.09 -26.86 -4.63
C LYS A 798 2.02 -28.19 -3.87
N SER A 799 2.63 -29.26 -4.39
CA SER A 799 2.72 -30.55 -3.72
C SER A 799 3.44 -30.45 -2.38
N VAL A 800 4.65 -29.87 -2.36
CA VAL A 800 5.47 -29.72 -1.15
C VAL A 800 4.80 -28.82 -0.11
N VAL A 801 4.20 -27.70 -0.53
CA VAL A 801 3.49 -26.78 0.36
C VAL A 801 2.29 -27.47 1.00
N ASN A 802 1.49 -28.23 0.24
CA ASN A 802 0.35 -28.96 0.77
C ASN A 802 0.77 -30.06 1.76
N GLN A 803 1.81 -30.84 1.44
CA GLN A 803 2.36 -31.83 2.35
C GLN A 803 2.89 -31.20 3.65
N GLY A 804 3.45 -29.99 3.57
CA GLY A 804 3.84 -29.21 4.74
C GLY A 804 2.65 -28.81 5.60
N ALA A 805 1.55 -28.37 4.98
CA ALA A 805 0.32 -27.99 5.67
C ALA A 805 -0.31 -29.16 6.44
N GLU A 806 -0.29 -30.38 5.89
CA GLU A 806 -0.78 -31.59 6.54
C GLU A 806 -0.01 -31.94 7.83
N LYS A 807 1.26 -31.50 7.94
CA LYS A 807 2.10 -31.72 9.12
C LYS A 807 1.85 -30.71 10.25
N LEU A 808 1.17 -29.60 9.99
CA LEU A 808 0.90 -28.57 10.99
C LEU A 808 -0.13 -29.03 12.03
N GLN A 809 0.00 -28.57 13.28
CA GLN A 809 -0.99 -28.86 14.33
C GLN A 809 -2.32 -28.14 14.08
N ILE A 810 -2.23 -26.89 13.60
CA ILE A 810 -3.36 -26.01 13.32
C ILE A 810 -3.24 -25.53 11.88
N LEU A 811 -4.36 -25.47 11.18
CA LEU A 811 -4.48 -24.83 9.87
C LEU A 811 -5.62 -23.80 9.92
N VAL A 812 -5.47 -22.68 9.23
CA VAL A 812 -6.45 -21.59 9.23
C VAL A 812 -6.82 -21.20 7.81
N GLU A 813 -8.11 -21.05 7.58
CA GLU A 813 -8.68 -20.50 6.35
C GLU A 813 -9.38 -19.16 6.64
N GLY A 814 -9.22 -18.18 5.76
CA GLY A 814 -9.96 -16.91 5.78
C GLY A 814 -9.29 -15.73 6.51
N ALA A 815 -8.17 -15.94 7.20
CA ALA A 815 -7.42 -14.89 7.88
C ALA A 815 -5.92 -14.98 7.60
N SER A 816 -5.19 -13.87 7.77
CA SER A 816 -3.75 -13.93 8.04
C SER A 816 -3.56 -14.47 9.45
N TRP A 817 -2.59 -15.37 9.64
CA TRP A 817 -2.46 -16.04 10.92
C TRP A 817 -1.04 -16.50 11.26
N SER A 818 -0.88 -16.84 12.54
CA SER A 818 0.28 -17.53 13.09
C SER A 818 -0.11 -18.32 14.33
N ALA A 819 0.59 -19.42 14.55
CA ALA A 819 0.49 -20.25 15.76
C ALA A 819 1.83 -20.19 16.52
N ILE A 820 1.76 -19.88 17.80
CA ILE A 820 2.89 -19.64 18.70
C ILE A 820 2.79 -20.58 19.89
N ARG A 821 3.84 -21.33 20.17
CA ARG A 821 3.92 -22.14 21.40
C ARG A 821 4.09 -21.22 22.61
N LEU A 822 3.25 -21.38 23.63
CA LEU A 822 3.40 -20.68 24.92
C LEU A 822 4.12 -21.57 25.95
N ASP A 823 3.78 -22.85 25.97
CA ASP A 823 4.44 -23.93 26.70
C ASP A 823 4.18 -25.28 25.99
N ASP A 824 4.48 -26.41 26.64
CA ASP A 824 4.31 -27.73 26.04
C ASP A 824 2.83 -28.10 25.74
N ASN A 825 1.86 -27.45 26.40
CA ASN A 825 0.44 -27.78 26.37
C ASN A 825 -0.45 -26.64 25.84
N HIS A 826 0.10 -25.48 25.52
CA HIS A 826 -0.63 -24.31 25.07
C HIS A 826 -0.04 -23.69 23.81
N THR A 827 -0.92 -23.43 22.84
CA THR A 827 -0.61 -22.68 21.62
C THR A 827 -1.47 -21.42 21.58
N ARG A 828 -0.86 -20.26 21.34
CA ARG A 828 -1.58 -19.04 20.96
C ARG A 828 -1.72 -18.94 19.46
N LEU A 829 -2.94 -18.86 18.99
CA LEU A 829 -3.32 -18.58 17.62
C LEU A 829 -3.70 -17.10 17.49
N ILE A 830 -3.06 -16.40 16.55
CA ILE A 830 -3.37 -15.01 16.22
C ILE A 830 -4.06 -14.99 14.86
N LEU A 831 -5.26 -14.42 14.79
CA LEU A 831 -6.09 -14.35 13.59
C LEU A 831 -6.33 -12.89 13.22
N ILE A 832 -5.92 -12.50 12.01
CA ILE A 832 -5.84 -11.10 11.57
C ILE A 832 -6.63 -10.95 10.26
N ASP A 833 -7.44 -9.89 10.14
CA ASP A 833 -8.06 -9.53 8.86
C ASP A 833 -6.95 -9.21 7.82
N PRO A 834 -6.88 -9.93 6.68
CA PRO A 834 -5.84 -9.72 5.67
C PRO A 834 -6.06 -8.47 4.78
N GLY A 835 -7.23 -7.84 4.81
CA GLY A 835 -7.57 -6.73 3.89
C GLY A 835 -6.83 -5.44 4.22
N TYR A 836 -5.63 -5.24 3.66
CA TYR A 836 -4.73 -4.15 4.07
C TYR A 836 -5.35 -2.77 3.86
N LEU A 837 -5.92 -2.50 2.68
CA LEU A 837 -6.62 -1.24 2.35
C LEU A 837 -8.15 -1.41 2.30
N ASP A 838 -8.63 -2.64 2.35
CA ASP A 838 -10.01 -3.08 2.20
C ASP A 838 -10.44 -3.99 3.39
N PRO A 839 -10.25 -3.54 4.65
CA PRO A 839 -10.58 -4.32 5.83
C PRO A 839 -12.04 -4.76 5.79
N GLN A 840 -12.33 -5.99 6.18
CA GLN A 840 -13.68 -6.55 6.26
C GLN A 840 -13.76 -7.69 7.27
N GLU A 841 -14.96 -7.94 7.81
CA GLU A 841 -15.19 -9.08 8.68
C GLU A 841 -14.87 -10.37 7.93
N ARG A 842 -14.10 -11.26 8.56
CA ARG A 842 -13.70 -12.54 7.97
C ARG A 842 -14.38 -13.69 8.68
N ASN A 843 -15.04 -14.54 7.91
CA ASN A 843 -15.39 -15.88 8.36
C ASN A 843 -14.11 -16.73 8.34
N VAL A 844 -13.75 -17.28 9.49
CA VAL A 844 -12.51 -18.04 9.68
C VAL A 844 -12.83 -19.44 10.14
N VAL A 845 -12.15 -20.41 9.53
CA VAL A 845 -12.17 -21.81 9.95
C VAL A 845 -10.79 -22.16 10.47
N VAL A 846 -10.72 -22.64 11.71
CA VAL A 846 -9.50 -23.19 12.31
C VAL A 846 -9.67 -24.70 12.40
N LYS A 847 -8.76 -25.44 11.78
CA LYS A 847 -8.73 -26.90 11.77
C LYS A 847 -7.62 -27.40 12.69
N PHE A 848 -7.94 -28.37 13.54
CA PHE A 848 -6.98 -29.06 14.41
C PHE A 848 -6.67 -30.42 13.77
N GLN A 849 -5.39 -30.69 13.47
CA GLN A 849 -4.99 -31.87 12.70
C GLN A 849 -4.32 -32.92 13.59
N ASN A 850 -3.02 -32.73 13.86
CA ASN A 850 -2.16 -33.74 14.46
C ASN A 850 -2.17 -33.75 16.00
N ARG A 851 -2.89 -32.83 16.63
CA ARG A 851 -3.03 -32.74 18.09
C ARG A 851 -4.43 -32.23 18.44
N LYS A 852 -5.20 -32.99 19.22
CA LYS A 852 -6.59 -32.63 19.57
C LYS A 852 -6.63 -31.70 20.77
N PRO A 853 -7.29 -30.53 20.67
CA PRO A 853 -7.42 -29.63 21.80
C PRO A 853 -8.47 -30.12 22.80
N LYS A 854 -8.22 -29.86 24.08
CA LYS A 854 -9.20 -30.01 25.17
C LYS A 854 -10.06 -28.76 25.32
N GLN A 855 -9.46 -27.60 25.13
CA GLN A 855 -10.12 -26.31 25.29
C GLN A 855 -9.57 -25.31 24.28
N VAL A 856 -10.46 -24.46 23.76
CA VAL A 856 -10.12 -23.37 22.85
C VAL A 856 -10.81 -22.12 23.36
N THR A 857 -10.04 -21.07 23.66
CA THR A 857 -10.55 -19.89 24.36
C THR A 857 -10.14 -18.62 23.64
N ASP A 858 -11.10 -17.74 23.35
CA ASP A 858 -10.78 -16.35 23.03
C ASP A 858 -10.36 -15.63 24.30
N ILE A 859 -9.09 -15.23 24.37
CA ILE A 859 -8.51 -14.73 25.61
C ILE A 859 -8.90 -13.28 25.94
N LEU A 860 -9.33 -12.52 24.94
CA LEU A 860 -9.75 -11.13 25.12
C LEU A 860 -11.21 -11.07 25.53
N LYS A 861 -12.06 -11.87 24.87
CA LYS A 861 -13.49 -12.00 25.20
C LYS A 861 -13.76 -12.93 26.37
N LYS A 862 -12.79 -13.77 26.76
CA LYS A 862 -12.90 -14.82 27.78
C LYS A 862 -14.03 -15.82 27.45
N GLU A 863 -14.15 -16.14 26.17
CA GLU A 863 -15.19 -17.00 25.62
C GLU A 863 -14.56 -18.34 25.22
N GLU A 864 -15.13 -19.45 25.70
CA GLU A 864 -14.78 -20.79 25.22
C GLU A 864 -15.46 -21.05 23.88
N LEU A 865 -14.67 -21.44 22.87
CA LEU A 865 -15.14 -21.68 21.52
C LEU A 865 -15.42 -23.18 21.33
N PRO A 866 -16.66 -23.57 20.99
CA PRO A 866 -17.04 -24.98 20.91
C PRO A 866 -16.36 -25.68 19.72
N ILE A 867 -15.64 -26.76 20.00
CA ILE A 867 -14.99 -27.58 18.98
C ILE A 867 -16.03 -28.50 18.33
N SER A 868 -16.12 -28.46 17.00
CA SER A 868 -16.98 -29.34 16.21
C SER A 868 -16.19 -29.95 15.06
N LYS A 869 -16.20 -31.29 14.94
CA LYS A 869 -15.47 -32.04 13.90
C LYS A 869 -14.01 -31.61 13.77
N GLU A 870 -13.30 -31.51 14.89
CA GLU A 870 -11.88 -31.11 14.95
C GLU A 870 -11.63 -29.70 14.36
N SER A 871 -12.62 -28.81 14.45
CA SER A 871 -12.52 -27.44 13.97
C SER A 871 -13.31 -26.47 14.85
N ILE A 872 -13.00 -25.18 14.71
CA ILE A 872 -13.85 -24.08 15.18
C ILE A 872 -14.12 -23.13 14.01
N GLN A 873 -15.27 -22.47 14.06
CA GLN A 873 -15.62 -21.39 13.14
C GLN A 873 -15.86 -20.12 13.95
N LEU A 874 -15.27 -19.02 13.52
CA LEU A 874 -15.47 -17.73 14.16
C LEU A 874 -15.36 -16.57 13.16
N LYS A 875 -15.66 -15.38 13.64
CA LYS A 875 -15.51 -14.13 12.90
C LYS A 875 -14.32 -13.33 13.42
N VAL A 876 -13.44 -12.90 12.53
CA VAL A 876 -12.42 -11.88 12.80
C VAL A 876 -13.00 -10.52 12.40
N PRO A 877 -13.08 -9.54 13.32
CA PRO A 877 -13.69 -8.24 13.02
C PRO A 877 -12.91 -7.47 11.96
N ALA A 878 -13.61 -6.67 11.16
CA ALA A 878 -13.00 -5.86 10.12
C ALA A 878 -11.91 -4.93 10.68
N GLY A 879 -10.76 -4.92 10.02
CA GLY A 879 -9.63 -4.06 10.38
C GLY A 879 -9.00 -4.37 11.73
N SER A 880 -9.32 -5.52 12.33
CA SER A 880 -8.87 -5.92 13.66
C SER A 880 -8.34 -7.37 13.65
N MET A 881 -8.28 -8.00 14.82
CA MET A 881 -7.70 -9.32 15.05
C MET A 881 -8.32 -10.01 16.27
N ARG A 882 -8.10 -11.33 16.40
CA ARG A 882 -8.51 -12.18 17.52
C ARG A 882 -7.30 -12.97 18.04
N PHE A 883 -7.29 -13.26 19.34
CA PHE A 883 -6.24 -14.03 20.00
C PHE A 883 -6.87 -15.22 20.71
N ILE A 884 -6.52 -16.42 20.28
CA ILE A 884 -7.13 -17.67 20.74
C ILE A 884 -6.06 -18.53 21.39
N ASP A 885 -6.29 -19.00 22.60
CA ASP A 885 -5.44 -20.01 23.23
C ASP A 885 -6.06 -21.39 23.04
N VAL A 886 -5.21 -22.34 22.67
CA VAL A 886 -5.54 -23.75 22.43
C VAL A 886 -4.78 -24.57 23.46
N ALA A 887 -5.52 -25.25 24.35
CA ALA A 887 -4.97 -26.12 25.38
C ALA A 887 -5.16 -27.60 25.00
N TYR A 888 -4.13 -28.43 25.23
CA TYR A 888 -4.08 -29.84 24.80
C TYR A 888 -4.13 -30.87 25.93
#